data_AF-A0A951I3G7-F1
#
_entry.id   AF-A0A951I3G7-F1
#
_cell.length_a   1.000
_cell.length_b   1.000
_cell.length_c   1.000
_cell.angle_alpha   90.00
_cell.angle_beta   90.00
_cell.angle_gamma   90.00
#
_symmetry.space_group_name_H-M   'P 1'
#
loop_
_entity.id
_entity.type
_entity.pdbx_description
1 polymer ?
#
loop_
_entity_poly.entity_id
_entity_poly.type
_entity_poly.pdbx_seq_one_letter_code
_entity_poly.pdbx_strand_id
1 'polypeptide(L)'
;TFQVGSGSDLVTFKGLEFVGNIYFADTAPNFTLSFLNMQPPSQQSTAQTLADLQNATLANWANAVLGTQTVAGWLGTNVPSTNTKIGDVLTSLNLLQMSGGQYQLGGLTDFENKTPLQIAEELVAEALKILASNDNPILKLGDGGIYIVSEASNGGADYGVRLQVGDIDLSGSSGGGEGGGNGDSAAANGPQFVLQLGKWLTGEGDQDNWAGRADPNGTIADPGITILLVNVSSTNEFSFNPKVELVSLGFDFDGSNDKPLVDVQGFQLGGVELRFCLSLDFSNLSQILWGGAIRCDHLGLPLGAGVTGSSGNPVAQNLLSSGSNGSSGAGSDSQPINPAFSASVAWISDPAQSTEVNFQLYAPDDTPTDTVWIPVQRAFGPLQCQRLGVEWPQPNPNLLLSFLFDGDVALGGLEVDLQGLSIGIPLGSPGDLSSYELGLDGLAITYSQGPVEISGGLFKAHVTVDGQDILEYNGEALIKAASWSISALGSWATLNGHPSLFIFAFLDAPIGGPAFFFVTGLSAGFGYNRSLTLPGQDQVQDFPFVAGLSDPSKIGGADAGPQEALAAIQNWVQPAQGVNWVAAGVQFTSFELINSNALVVIEFGKHFEIAILGLSRIKLPQVGPVTYAYVELGLEVIIDPSDGLFSATAFITPNSYVIDPACHLTGGFAFCVWFNGTGSGPYPHAGDFVLTIGGYHPLFNKPDWYPDEPRLGFNWQVNDQISIKGGAYFALTPSCVMGGGSLDLQFSSGNLSAWFTAYADFLVQWKPFYYTADIGISIGVSYRLHLLFVTKTIKVELGADLTLWGPPTGGEVHIHLWIISFTVSFGPSYGQGNDYLSFSDFQTLLPQDKAQSQQQAMMSRSLTAVAPEDDMPPFNNVIKMVINAGQFPQPSPDGRWLVRADEFKFSVETAWPLTELDLVGPSTTSKLAPPTLVPADASAPSCARQPDGYYVGIRPMGIICATSVLSLTVTFEDNTKQDINDNWTWALNTQSVPEAKWGQPIPQGATPEVAARTLPGRLMGLQSITPPVQQPTGPDAILLSNLSYEPINPNPDQENYLPLPQSPQTGVPQVSATSLQTIASTLTQDSAANSPMSNRAAIFNALAGFGYNAGTNGDLSALVSYVNLNYPAPPMLESPVGG
;
A
#
# COMPACT_ATOMS: atom_id res chain seq x y z
N THR A 1 54.47 4.66 43.99
CA THR A 1 53.47 3.57 43.88
C THR A 1 52.11 4.19 44.14
N PHE A 2 51.27 4.33 43.12
CA PHE A 2 49.89 4.80 43.30
C PHE A 2 48.99 3.59 43.61
N GLN A 3 48.15 3.72 44.63
CA GLN A 3 47.10 2.76 44.98
C GLN A 3 45.75 3.45 44.81
N VAL A 4 44.88 2.87 43.98
CA VAL A 4 43.50 3.34 43.78
C VAL A 4 42.58 2.13 43.90
N GLY A 5 41.56 2.24 44.76
CA GLY A 5 40.59 1.19 45.06
C GLY A 5 40.39 0.97 46.57
N SER A 6 39.27 0.37 46.96
CA SER A 6 39.02 -0.10 48.33
C SER A 6 38.67 -1.59 48.30
N GLY A 7 39.27 -2.39 49.18
CA GLY A 7 39.07 -3.85 49.23
C GLY A 7 40.09 -4.66 48.44
N SER A 8 39.75 -5.91 48.10
CA SER A 8 40.64 -6.93 47.55
C SER A 8 41.14 -6.70 46.12
N ASP A 9 40.61 -5.71 45.40
CA ASP A 9 41.01 -5.36 44.02
C ASP A 9 42.06 -4.24 44.01
N LEU A 10 43.17 -4.49 44.69
CA LEU A 10 44.31 -3.57 44.72
C LEU A 10 45.23 -3.81 43.52
N VAL A 11 45.11 -2.96 42.48
CA VAL A 11 46.06 -2.96 41.37
C VAL A 11 47.23 -2.01 41.66
N THR A 12 48.45 -2.55 41.66
CA THR A 12 49.68 -1.79 41.97
C THR A 12 50.45 -1.48 40.69
N PHE A 13 50.54 -0.21 40.30
CA PHE A 13 51.38 0.23 39.19
C PHE A 13 52.83 0.47 39.65
N LYS A 14 53.82 -0.11 38.95
CA LYS A 14 55.25 0.22 39.10
C LYS A 14 55.77 0.78 37.78
N GLY A 15 55.98 2.09 37.71
CA GLY A 15 56.53 2.77 36.52
C GLY A 15 56.39 4.30 36.50
N LEU A 16 55.63 4.89 37.43
CA LEU A 16 55.38 6.33 37.48
C LEU A 16 55.40 6.81 38.93
N GLU A 17 56.14 7.88 39.20
CA GLU A 17 56.22 8.56 40.48
C GLU A 17 55.86 10.03 40.29
N PHE A 18 54.66 10.39 40.73
CA PHE A 18 54.22 11.77 40.81
C PHE A 18 54.45 12.26 42.25
N VAL A 19 55.24 13.32 42.39
CA VAL A 19 55.47 13.99 43.67
C VAL A 19 55.15 15.46 43.46
N GLY A 20 54.07 15.93 44.08
CA GLY A 20 53.64 17.31 43.96
C GLY A 20 52.53 17.64 44.94
N ASN A 21 52.53 18.88 45.41
CA ASN A 21 51.40 19.46 46.13
C ASN A 21 50.61 20.29 45.11
N ILE A 22 49.40 19.87 44.77
CA ILE A 22 48.51 20.66 43.90
C ILE A 22 47.85 21.71 44.79
N TYR A 23 48.27 22.96 44.65
CA TYR A 23 47.63 24.10 45.31
C TYR A 23 46.74 24.81 44.28
N PHE A 24 45.45 24.93 44.56
CA PHE A 24 44.53 25.82 43.85
C PHE A 24 44.68 27.25 44.41
N ALA A 25 45.86 27.84 44.24
CA ALA A 25 46.15 29.23 44.61
C ALA A 25 46.48 30.05 43.35
N ASP A 26 46.51 31.39 43.45
CA ASP A 26 46.73 32.33 42.32
C ASP A 26 48.10 32.21 41.61
N THR A 27 48.86 31.14 41.86
CA THR A 27 50.13 30.81 41.21
C THR A 27 50.06 29.44 40.54
N ALA A 28 50.67 29.32 39.36
CA ALA A 28 50.66 28.09 38.57
C ALA A 28 51.13 26.87 39.42
N PRO A 29 50.41 25.73 39.36
CA PRO A 29 50.71 24.58 40.20
C PRO A 29 52.09 24.01 39.85
N ASN A 30 52.99 23.96 40.83
CA ASN A 30 54.28 23.27 40.69
C ASN A 30 54.08 21.79 41.05
N PHE A 31 54.10 20.92 40.05
CA PHE A 31 54.17 19.48 40.24
C PHE A 31 55.49 18.93 39.69
N THR A 32 55.86 17.70 40.03
CA THR A 32 56.93 16.98 39.32
C THR A 32 56.43 15.57 39.01
N LEU A 33 56.17 15.30 37.74
CA LEU A 33 55.76 14.00 37.24
C LEU A 33 56.99 13.27 36.70
N SER A 34 57.45 12.21 37.38
CA SER A 34 58.62 11.42 36.97
C SER A 34 58.24 10.03 36.46
N PHE A 35 58.69 9.65 35.26
CA PHE A 35 58.51 8.30 34.73
C PHE A 35 59.70 7.41 35.14
N LEU A 36 59.44 6.34 35.89
CA LEU A 36 60.47 5.46 36.45
C LEU A 36 60.65 4.19 35.60
N ASN A 37 61.90 3.76 35.38
CA ASN A 37 62.29 2.52 34.70
C ASN A 37 61.95 2.39 33.19
N MET A 38 61.90 3.50 32.45
CA MET A 38 61.72 3.43 30.98
C MET A 38 63.04 3.05 30.27
N GLN A 39 62.95 2.14 29.29
CA GLN A 39 64.07 1.69 28.46
C GLN A 39 63.75 1.96 26.98
N PRO A 40 64.60 2.71 26.24
CA PRO A 40 65.87 3.31 26.68
C PRO A 40 65.65 4.59 27.53
N PRO A 41 66.64 5.01 28.36
CA PRO A 41 66.53 6.24 29.15
C PRO A 41 66.51 7.48 28.24
N SER A 42 65.40 8.23 28.24
CA SER A 42 65.21 9.50 27.50
C SER A 42 65.50 10.71 28.41
N GLN A 43 66.11 11.78 27.85
CA GLN A 43 66.54 12.99 28.58
C GLN A 43 65.42 13.89 29.15
N GLN A 44 64.14 13.57 28.93
CA GLN A 44 63.01 14.24 29.62
C GLN A 44 62.14 13.20 30.32
N SER A 45 62.56 12.75 31.49
CA SER A 45 61.79 11.82 32.33
C SER A 45 60.88 12.54 33.35
N THR A 46 60.88 13.88 33.35
CA THR A 46 60.22 14.74 34.36
C THR A 46 59.48 15.91 33.71
N ALA A 47 58.18 16.07 34.00
CA ALA A 47 57.38 17.25 33.64
C ALA A 47 57.06 18.09 34.89
N GLN A 48 57.23 19.41 34.81
CA GLN A 48 57.05 20.32 35.95
C GLN A 48 56.08 21.50 35.69
N THR A 49 55.73 21.74 34.44
CA THR A 49 54.77 22.78 34.03
C THR A 49 53.63 22.19 33.18
N LEU A 50 52.50 22.89 33.07
CA LEU A 50 51.39 22.48 32.18
C LEU A 50 51.84 22.37 30.71
N ALA A 51 52.74 23.26 30.28
CA ALA A 51 53.36 23.22 28.95
C ALA A 51 54.24 21.97 28.72
N ASP A 52 54.87 21.43 29.78
CA ASP A 52 55.62 20.17 29.67
C ASP A 52 54.69 18.97 29.41
N LEU A 53 53.47 18.99 29.97
CA LEU A 53 52.47 17.93 29.75
C LEU A 53 51.89 17.93 28.32
N GLN A 54 51.88 19.10 27.66
CA GLN A 54 51.45 19.26 26.26
C GLN A 54 52.54 18.85 25.24
N ASN A 55 53.75 18.49 25.69
CA ASN A 55 54.80 17.99 24.79
C ASN A 55 54.37 16.65 24.16
N ALA A 56 54.43 16.57 22.82
CA ALA A 56 54.03 15.39 22.05
C ALA A 56 54.68 14.07 22.53
N THR A 57 55.89 14.14 23.09
CA THR A 57 56.59 12.97 23.64
C THR A 57 55.96 12.45 24.93
N LEU A 58 55.49 13.36 25.80
CA LEU A 58 54.82 13.06 27.06
C LEU A 58 53.38 12.60 26.85
N ALA A 59 52.67 13.20 25.89
CA ALA A 59 51.33 12.78 25.48
C ALA A 59 51.34 11.32 24.98
N ASN A 60 52.35 10.91 24.20
CA ASN A 60 52.51 9.52 23.76
C ASN A 60 52.66 8.52 24.92
N TRP A 61 53.33 8.92 26.01
CA TRP A 61 53.47 8.08 27.20
C TRP A 61 52.20 8.04 28.05
N ALA A 62 51.52 9.17 28.23
CA ALA A 62 50.23 9.23 28.91
C ALA A 62 49.19 8.37 28.17
N ASN A 63 49.13 8.47 26.84
CA ASN A 63 48.26 7.64 25.98
C ASN A 63 48.57 6.15 26.11
N ALA A 64 49.85 5.77 26.22
CA ALA A 64 50.22 4.37 26.46
C ALA A 64 49.74 3.85 27.82
N VAL A 65 49.69 4.70 28.85
CA VAL A 65 49.13 4.36 30.17
C VAL A 65 47.60 4.27 30.11
N LEU A 66 46.93 5.22 29.46
CA LEU A 66 45.47 5.23 29.27
C LEU A 66 44.99 3.99 28.48
N GLY A 67 45.80 3.51 27.52
CA GLY A 67 45.55 2.29 26.75
C GLY A 67 45.83 0.97 27.49
N THR A 68 46.26 1.00 28.75
CA THR A 68 46.39 -0.24 29.53
C THR A 68 45.02 -0.77 29.94
N GLN A 69 44.82 -2.09 29.88
CA GLN A 69 43.52 -2.73 30.14
C GLN A 69 42.88 -2.31 31.48
N THR A 70 43.70 -2.06 32.52
CA THR A 70 43.22 -1.61 33.83
C THR A 70 42.65 -0.20 33.78
N VAL A 71 43.34 0.75 33.14
CA VAL A 71 42.92 2.15 33.07
C VAL A 71 41.76 2.30 32.09
N ALA A 72 41.84 1.66 30.93
CA ALA A 72 40.72 1.60 29.98
C ALA A 72 39.47 0.94 30.59
N GLY A 73 39.66 -0.09 31.42
CA GLY A 73 38.58 -0.73 32.18
C GLY A 73 37.92 0.21 33.18
N TRP A 74 38.71 0.98 33.95
CA TRP A 74 38.19 2.00 34.87
C TRP A 74 37.48 3.15 34.15
N LEU A 75 38.07 3.68 33.08
CA LEU A 75 37.44 4.71 32.24
C LEU A 75 36.14 4.20 31.61
N GLY A 76 36.03 2.90 31.34
CA GLY A 76 34.82 2.26 30.85
C GLY A 76 33.76 1.94 31.92
N THR A 77 34.03 2.18 33.21
CA THR A 77 33.01 2.01 34.26
C THR A 77 32.02 3.16 34.26
N ASN A 78 30.74 2.85 34.46
CA ASN A 78 29.72 3.88 34.64
C ASN A 78 29.90 4.58 35.98
N VAL A 79 29.61 5.88 36.03
CA VAL A 79 29.41 6.58 37.30
C VAL A 79 28.23 5.91 38.02
N PRO A 80 28.32 5.59 39.32
CA PRO A 80 27.25 4.93 40.05
C PRO A 80 25.90 5.62 39.85
N SER A 81 24.87 4.82 39.56
CA SER A 81 23.50 5.27 39.27
C SER A 81 23.31 6.06 37.97
N THR A 82 24.31 6.13 37.07
CA THR A 82 24.16 6.74 35.73
C THR A 82 24.57 5.78 34.60
N ASN A 83 24.22 6.11 33.36
CA ASN A 83 24.68 5.41 32.15
C ASN A 83 25.95 6.02 31.53
N THR A 84 26.54 7.02 32.19
CA THR A 84 27.70 7.78 31.70
C THR A 84 28.99 7.15 32.19
N LYS A 85 29.93 6.84 31.29
CA LYS A 85 31.23 6.26 31.66
C LYS A 85 32.14 7.34 32.26
N ILE A 86 32.99 6.96 33.21
CA ILE A 86 33.98 7.84 33.81
C ILE A 86 34.86 8.51 32.74
N GLY A 87 35.25 7.78 31.69
CA GLY A 87 36.02 8.31 30.58
C GLY A 87 35.26 9.33 29.75
N ASP A 88 33.94 9.22 29.64
CA ASP A 88 33.10 10.17 28.92
C ASP A 88 32.98 11.48 29.71
N VAL A 89 32.89 11.41 31.05
CA VAL A 89 32.95 12.58 31.95
C VAL A 89 34.28 13.32 31.82
N LEU A 90 35.40 12.59 31.80
CA LEU A 90 36.73 13.20 31.63
C LEU A 90 36.94 13.74 30.21
N THR A 91 36.21 13.21 29.23
CA THR A 91 36.20 13.72 27.86
C THR A 91 35.38 15.00 27.76
N SER A 92 34.23 15.11 28.44
CA SER A 92 33.43 16.34 28.44
C SER A 92 34.13 17.50 29.16
N LEU A 93 35.03 17.20 30.09
CA LEU A 93 35.95 18.15 30.73
C LEU A 93 37.20 18.47 29.89
N ASN A 94 37.33 17.92 28.68
CA ASN A 94 38.50 18.03 27.80
C ASN A 94 39.85 17.63 28.45
N LEU A 95 39.80 16.87 29.55
CA LEU A 95 40.97 16.24 30.16
C LEU A 95 41.42 15.02 29.35
N LEU A 96 40.46 14.33 28.74
CA LEU A 96 40.65 13.26 27.78
C LEU A 96 39.99 13.61 26.45
N GLN A 97 40.36 12.90 25.39
CA GLN A 97 39.72 12.92 24.09
C GLN A 97 39.60 11.50 23.58
N MET A 98 38.58 11.21 22.78
CA MET A 98 38.39 9.88 22.20
C MET A 98 38.84 9.87 20.73
N SER A 99 39.82 9.02 20.41
CA SER A 99 40.35 8.89 19.05
C SER A 99 40.63 7.42 18.74
N GLY A 100 40.01 6.91 17.66
CA GLY A 100 40.11 5.49 17.28
C GLY A 100 39.53 4.51 18.29
N GLY A 101 38.54 4.93 19.09
CA GLY A 101 37.90 4.07 20.11
C GLY A 101 38.72 3.87 21.40
N GLN A 102 39.75 4.69 21.62
CA GLN A 102 40.56 4.69 22.84
C GLN A 102 40.58 6.10 23.44
N TYR A 103 40.58 6.19 24.78
CA TYR A 103 40.78 7.45 25.48
C TYR A 103 42.26 7.87 25.37
N GLN A 104 42.48 9.11 24.96
CA GLN A 104 43.78 9.75 24.86
C GLN A 104 43.78 11.02 25.71
N LEU A 105 44.94 11.52 26.10
CA LEU A 105 45.07 12.78 26.81
C LEU A 105 44.53 13.91 25.92
N GLY A 106 43.66 14.75 26.49
CA GLY A 106 43.11 15.92 25.81
C GLY A 106 44.16 17.01 25.62
N GLY A 107 43.83 18.05 24.84
CA GLY A 107 44.74 19.16 24.55
C GLY A 107 45.08 20.04 25.77
N LEU A 108 44.26 19.97 26.84
CA LEU A 108 44.36 20.78 28.06
C LEU A 108 44.36 22.31 27.84
N THR A 109 44.15 22.77 26.60
CA THR A 109 44.12 24.18 26.20
C THR A 109 42.98 24.94 26.87
N ASP A 110 41.90 24.25 27.22
CA ASP A 110 40.75 24.86 27.89
C ASP A 110 41.04 25.26 29.33
N PHE A 111 42.13 24.77 29.93
CA PHE A 111 42.59 25.20 31.25
C PHE A 111 43.58 26.38 31.16
N GLU A 112 43.99 26.80 29.95
CA GLU A 112 44.92 27.91 29.78
C GLU A 112 44.24 29.25 30.10
N ASN A 113 44.90 30.05 30.93
CA ASN A 113 44.42 31.37 31.39
C ASN A 113 43.14 31.36 32.25
N LYS A 114 42.65 30.21 32.71
CA LYS A 114 41.59 30.11 33.71
C LYS A 114 42.15 30.13 35.13
N THR A 115 41.44 30.80 36.04
CA THR A 115 41.75 30.74 37.46
C THR A 115 41.36 29.38 38.04
N PRO A 116 41.96 28.93 39.15
CA PRO A 116 41.56 27.71 39.85
C PRO A 116 40.07 27.65 40.18
N LEU A 117 39.44 28.80 40.47
CA LEU A 117 38.02 28.90 40.73
C LEU A 117 37.19 28.58 39.49
N GLN A 118 37.52 29.18 38.34
CA GLN A 118 36.83 28.94 37.07
C GLN A 118 36.91 27.47 36.66
N ILE A 119 38.05 26.82 36.88
CA ILE A 119 38.22 25.39 36.58
C ILE A 119 37.34 24.52 37.49
N ALA A 120 37.22 24.87 38.77
CA ALA A 120 36.34 24.16 39.70
C ALA A 120 34.85 24.39 39.37
N GLU A 121 34.48 25.60 38.95
CA GLU A 121 33.12 25.95 38.53
C GLU A 121 32.71 25.16 37.28
N GLU A 122 33.55 25.08 36.25
CA GLU A 122 33.28 24.27 35.05
C GLU A 122 33.14 22.77 35.38
N LEU A 123 33.96 22.25 36.29
CA LEU A 123 33.88 20.86 36.73
C LEU A 123 32.54 20.56 37.43
N VAL A 124 32.09 21.45 38.30
CA VAL A 124 30.81 21.31 39.01
C VAL A 124 29.64 21.48 38.05
N ALA A 125 29.72 22.41 37.10
CA ALA A 125 28.69 22.66 36.09
C ALA A 125 28.44 21.43 35.22
N GLU A 126 29.52 20.80 34.73
CA GLU A 126 29.42 19.60 33.91
C GLU A 126 28.94 18.39 34.72
N ALA A 127 29.35 18.27 35.99
CA ALA A 127 28.85 17.23 36.89
C ALA A 127 27.34 17.36 37.15
N LEU A 128 26.84 18.57 37.38
CA LEU A 128 25.41 18.84 37.56
C LEU A 128 24.62 18.51 36.29
N LYS A 129 25.13 18.89 35.12
CA LYS A 129 24.54 18.58 33.81
C LYS A 129 24.39 17.07 33.58
N ILE A 130 25.45 16.31 33.87
CA ILE A 130 25.44 14.83 33.72
C ILE A 130 24.48 14.17 34.72
N LEU A 131 24.40 14.68 35.95
CA LEU A 131 23.50 14.13 36.96
C LEU A 131 22.04 14.46 36.66
N ALA A 132 21.77 15.64 36.10
CA ALA A 132 20.42 16.08 35.73
C ALA A 132 19.87 15.41 34.47
N SER A 133 20.74 14.89 33.59
CA SER A 133 20.32 14.17 32.38
C SER A 133 19.95 12.70 32.63
N ASN A 134 19.72 12.30 33.88
CA ASN A 134 19.50 10.91 34.27
C ASN A 134 18.03 10.65 34.60
N ASP A 135 17.43 9.71 33.90
CA ASP A 135 16.03 9.30 34.13
C ASP A 135 15.85 8.45 35.40
N ASN A 136 16.95 7.94 35.97
CA ASN A 136 16.90 7.14 37.20
C ASN A 136 17.19 7.98 38.45
N PRO A 137 16.51 7.72 39.58
CA PRO A 137 16.77 8.44 40.80
C PRO A 137 18.14 8.07 41.37
N ILE A 138 18.84 9.07 41.92
CA ILE A 138 20.07 8.86 42.69
C ILE A 138 19.81 8.06 43.97
N LEU A 139 18.57 8.10 44.48
CA LEU A 139 18.07 7.25 45.56
C LEU A 139 16.64 6.81 45.26
N LYS A 140 16.42 5.53 45.01
CA LYS A 140 15.08 4.96 44.79
C LYS A 140 14.27 4.92 46.08
N LEU A 141 13.01 5.39 46.03
CA LEU A 141 12.04 5.40 47.12
C LEU A 141 10.69 4.90 46.60
N GLY A 142 10.41 3.60 46.76
CA GLY A 142 9.24 2.96 46.16
C GLY A 142 9.31 2.99 44.63
N ASP A 143 8.24 3.47 44.00
CA ASP A 143 8.14 3.67 42.54
C ASP A 143 8.74 5.00 42.06
N GLY A 144 9.17 5.86 42.99
CA GLY A 144 9.87 7.12 42.72
C GLY A 144 11.28 7.17 43.33
N GLY A 145 11.76 8.37 43.62
CA GLY A 145 13.05 8.58 44.26
C GLY A 145 13.47 10.05 44.37
N ILE A 146 14.74 10.24 44.69
CA ILE A 146 15.40 11.55 44.66
C ILE A 146 16.16 11.67 43.34
N TYR A 147 15.94 12.76 42.61
CA TYR A 147 16.58 13.05 41.33
C TYR A 147 17.37 14.35 41.44
N ILE A 148 18.48 14.45 40.71
CA ILE A 148 19.04 15.74 40.33
C ILE A 148 18.31 16.16 39.06
N VAL A 149 17.86 17.41 39.00
CA VAL A 149 17.07 17.92 37.87
C VAL A 149 17.63 19.26 37.42
N SER A 150 17.34 19.60 36.16
CA SER A 150 17.70 20.90 35.57
C SER A 150 16.55 21.47 34.77
N GLU A 151 16.38 22.79 34.84
CA GLU A 151 15.45 23.54 34.02
C GLU A 151 16.18 24.62 33.22
N ALA A 152 15.77 24.83 31.96
CA ALA A 152 16.35 25.87 31.13
C ALA A 152 15.94 27.26 31.68
N SER A 153 16.92 28.16 31.80
CA SER A 153 16.71 29.53 32.29
C SER A 153 17.30 30.54 31.30
N ASN A 154 16.83 31.79 31.30
CA ASN A 154 17.44 32.84 30.48
C ASN A 154 18.92 33.05 30.86
N GLY A 155 19.83 32.59 30.00
CA GLY A 155 21.28 32.70 30.19
C GLY A 155 21.97 31.47 30.77
N GLY A 156 21.29 30.33 30.94
CA GLY A 156 21.87 29.15 31.58
C GLY A 156 20.87 28.01 31.85
N ALA A 157 21.10 27.26 32.93
CA ALA A 157 20.13 26.31 33.48
C ALA A 157 20.11 26.38 35.02
N ASP A 158 18.92 26.25 35.61
CA ASP A 158 18.71 26.12 37.04
C ASP A 158 18.80 24.65 37.44
N TYR A 159 19.60 24.33 38.44
CA TYR A 159 19.82 22.98 38.95
C TYR A 159 19.30 22.81 40.37
N GLY A 160 18.82 21.61 40.66
CA GLY A 160 18.25 21.29 41.95
C GLY A 160 17.97 19.82 42.17
N VAL A 161 17.09 19.57 43.13
CA VAL A 161 16.70 18.23 43.57
C VAL A 161 15.19 18.08 43.48
N ARG A 162 14.74 16.95 42.93
CA ARG A 162 13.33 16.55 42.93
C ARG A 162 13.14 15.33 43.82
N LEU A 163 12.11 15.35 44.66
CA LEU A 163 11.63 14.21 45.44
C LEU A 163 10.29 13.72 44.87
N GLN A 164 10.24 12.45 44.52
CA GLN A 164 9.03 11.76 44.10
C GLN A 164 8.81 10.51 44.96
N VAL A 165 7.63 10.35 45.51
CA VAL A 165 7.22 9.16 46.26
C VAL A 165 5.80 8.83 45.84
N GLY A 166 5.62 7.64 45.25
CA GLY A 166 4.34 7.13 44.77
C GLY A 166 3.32 7.03 45.89
N ASP A 167 3.23 5.89 46.58
CA ASP A 167 2.18 5.69 47.58
C ASP A 167 2.72 5.68 49.02
N ILE A 168 2.23 6.60 49.85
CA ILE A 168 2.47 6.65 51.30
C ILE A 168 1.14 6.36 52.00
N ASP A 169 0.93 5.12 52.44
CA ASP A 169 -0.28 4.72 53.16
C ASP A 169 -0.31 5.35 54.57
N LEU A 170 -1.38 6.11 54.83
CA LEU A 170 -1.63 6.81 56.08
C LEU A 170 -2.82 6.21 56.86
N SER A 171 -3.38 5.08 56.41
CA SER A 171 -4.45 4.39 57.11
C SER A 171 -3.96 3.86 58.47
N GLY A 172 -4.77 4.04 59.52
CA GLY A 172 -4.33 3.92 60.91
C GLY A 172 -3.78 2.54 61.29
N SER A 173 -2.49 2.47 61.62
CA SER A 173 -1.93 1.36 62.39
C SER A 173 -2.44 1.40 63.83
N SER A 174 -3.41 0.55 64.15
CA SER A 174 -3.68 0.25 65.57
C SER A 174 -2.48 -0.51 66.14
N GLY A 175 -1.84 0.08 67.15
CA GLY A 175 -0.50 -0.29 67.60
C GLY A 175 -0.39 -1.62 68.37
N GLY A 176 0.74 -2.30 68.12
CA GLY A 176 1.68 -2.83 69.11
C GLY A 176 1.21 -3.88 70.13
N GLY A 177 1.68 -5.12 69.95
CA GLY A 177 1.79 -6.11 71.02
C GLY A 177 2.48 -7.39 70.56
N GLU A 178 3.75 -7.60 70.94
CA GLU A 178 4.38 -8.92 70.91
C GLU A 178 3.57 -9.89 71.79
N GLY A 179 3.04 -10.96 71.20
CA GLY A 179 2.34 -12.01 71.94
C GLY A 179 1.84 -13.10 71.00
N GLY A 180 2.52 -14.24 70.97
CA GLY A 180 2.06 -15.41 70.23
C GLY A 180 0.75 -15.97 70.79
N GLY A 181 -0.18 -16.29 69.89
CA GLY A 181 -1.40 -17.04 70.21
C GLY A 181 -2.55 -16.77 69.24
N ASN A 182 -3.08 -17.84 68.64
CA ASN A 182 -4.23 -17.85 67.73
C ASN A 182 -5.38 -16.90 68.14
N GLY A 183 -5.81 -16.06 67.19
CA GLY A 183 -7.06 -15.32 67.24
C GLY A 183 -7.22 -14.43 66.01
N ASP A 184 -8.36 -14.54 65.32
CA ASP A 184 -8.78 -13.67 64.21
C ASP A 184 -8.48 -12.19 64.52
N SER A 185 -7.52 -11.62 63.82
CA SER A 185 -7.29 -10.17 63.78
C SER A 185 -8.35 -9.55 62.87
N ALA A 186 -9.30 -8.85 63.49
CA ALA A 186 -10.26 -8.00 62.78
C ALA A 186 -9.51 -7.01 61.87
N ALA A 187 -9.63 -7.20 60.56
CA ALA A 187 -9.13 -6.27 59.56
C ALA A 187 -9.80 -4.89 59.74
N ALA A 188 -9.01 -3.83 59.58
CA ALA A 188 -9.47 -2.46 59.71
C ALA A 188 -10.59 -2.17 58.69
N ASN A 189 -11.81 -1.94 59.16
CA ASN A 189 -13.00 -1.66 58.35
C ASN A 189 -13.12 -0.17 57.97
N GLY A 190 -12.02 0.49 57.59
CA GLY A 190 -11.99 1.92 57.25
C GLY A 190 -11.56 2.18 55.80
N PRO A 191 -11.88 3.35 55.22
CA PRO A 191 -11.38 3.76 53.91
C PRO A 191 -9.85 3.86 53.92
N GLN A 192 -9.22 3.57 52.79
CA GLN A 192 -7.79 3.71 52.60
C GLN A 192 -7.48 5.18 52.31
N PHE A 193 -6.41 5.69 52.93
CA PHE A 193 -5.96 7.07 52.75
C PHE A 193 -4.49 7.07 52.40
N VAL A 194 -4.16 7.49 51.18
CA VAL A 194 -2.80 7.46 50.64
C VAL A 194 -2.37 8.89 50.32
N LEU A 195 -1.17 9.28 50.78
CA LEU A 195 -0.50 10.50 50.35
C LEU A 195 0.46 10.19 49.19
N GLN A 196 0.43 11.01 48.15
CA GLN A 196 1.35 10.91 47.02
C GLN A 196 2.13 12.19 46.81
N LEU A 197 3.43 12.03 46.57
CA LEU A 197 4.35 13.12 46.25
C LEU A 197 4.82 12.96 44.80
N GLY A 198 4.04 13.44 43.84
CA GLY A 198 4.38 13.36 42.42
C GLY A 198 3.87 12.09 41.74
N LYS A 199 2.56 11.86 41.80
CA LYS A 199 1.85 10.83 41.03
C LYS A 199 0.71 11.50 40.28
N TRP A 200 0.51 11.20 39.01
CA TRP A 200 -0.62 11.71 38.23
C TRP A 200 -1.95 11.10 38.72
N LEU A 201 -3.08 11.51 38.13
CA LEU A 201 -4.33 10.80 38.42
C LEU A 201 -4.25 9.37 37.85
N THR A 202 -5.02 8.43 38.39
CA THR A 202 -5.05 7.05 37.85
C THR A 202 -5.30 7.06 36.33
N GLY A 203 -4.67 6.16 35.58
CA GLY A 203 -4.84 6.10 34.11
C GLY A 203 -4.18 7.25 33.30
N GLU A 204 -3.47 8.18 33.95
CA GLU A 204 -2.69 9.23 33.28
C GLU A 204 -1.18 8.91 33.23
N GLY A 205 -0.49 9.48 32.23
CA GLY A 205 0.97 9.40 32.09
C GLY A 205 1.59 10.78 31.82
N ASP A 206 2.92 10.85 31.70
CA ASP A 206 3.65 12.12 31.60
C ASP A 206 3.25 12.98 30.38
N GLN A 207 2.78 12.36 29.30
CA GLN A 207 2.32 13.07 28.09
C GLN A 207 0.84 13.50 28.16
N ASP A 208 0.01 12.75 28.91
CA ASP A 208 -1.45 12.90 28.93
C ASP A 208 -1.98 13.05 30.37
N ASN A 209 -1.49 14.06 31.08
CA ASN A 209 -1.84 14.32 32.48
C ASN A 209 -2.78 15.53 32.65
N TRP A 210 -3.44 15.59 33.81
CA TRP A 210 -4.40 16.65 34.14
C TRP A 210 -3.81 18.06 34.07
N ALA A 211 -2.53 18.20 34.41
CA ALA A 211 -1.88 19.49 34.49
C ALA A 211 -1.68 20.02 33.07
N GLY A 212 -1.14 19.21 32.16
CA GLY A 212 -0.95 19.55 30.75
C GLY A 212 -2.28 19.85 30.05
N ARG A 213 -3.35 19.11 30.39
CA ARG A 213 -4.69 19.41 29.85
C ARG A 213 -5.31 20.70 30.40
N ALA A 214 -4.97 21.11 31.61
CA ALA A 214 -5.45 22.35 32.22
C ALA A 214 -4.62 23.58 31.83
N ASP A 215 -3.40 23.36 31.31
CA ASP A 215 -2.50 24.40 30.79
C ASP A 215 -1.76 23.90 29.51
N PRO A 216 -2.46 23.78 28.37
CA PRO A 216 -1.95 23.10 27.17
C PRO A 216 -0.74 23.77 26.50
N ASN A 217 -0.55 25.06 26.74
CA ASN A 217 0.53 25.85 26.18
C ASN A 217 1.60 26.20 27.24
N GLY A 218 1.39 25.78 28.50
CA GLY A 218 2.32 25.94 29.60
C GLY A 218 3.45 24.90 29.58
N THR A 219 4.54 25.20 30.29
CA THR A 219 5.61 24.22 30.55
C THR A 219 5.45 23.73 31.97
N ILE A 220 5.02 22.47 32.12
CA ILE A 220 4.76 21.88 33.43
C ILE A 220 5.93 20.99 33.79
N ALA A 221 6.50 21.23 34.97
CA ALA A 221 7.57 20.43 35.48
C ALA A 221 7.12 19.00 35.78
N ASP A 222 8.10 18.13 35.75
CA ASP A 222 8.05 16.73 36.13
C ASP A 222 7.44 16.53 37.55
N PRO A 223 6.60 15.51 37.79
CA PRO A 223 5.80 15.40 39.02
C PRO A 223 6.67 15.16 40.25
N GLY A 224 6.34 15.81 41.38
CA GLY A 224 7.06 15.71 42.64
C GLY A 224 7.22 17.05 43.38
N ILE A 225 8.14 17.06 44.35
CA ILE A 225 8.61 18.26 45.03
C ILE A 225 9.99 18.62 44.48
N THR A 226 10.07 19.67 43.68
CA THR A 226 11.31 20.16 43.08
C THR A 226 11.77 21.42 43.79
N ILE A 227 13.07 21.46 44.13
CA ILE A 227 13.73 22.63 44.69
C ILE A 227 14.97 22.91 43.82
N LEU A 228 14.90 23.96 43.00
CA LEU A 228 16.02 24.51 42.24
C LEU A 228 16.66 25.61 43.09
N LEU A 229 17.99 25.64 43.12
CA LEU A 229 18.74 26.56 44.00
C LEU A 229 19.83 27.32 43.25
N VAL A 230 20.45 26.70 42.26
CA VAL A 230 21.68 27.16 41.64
C VAL A 230 21.45 27.34 40.16
N ASN A 231 21.61 28.56 39.68
CA ASN A 231 21.69 28.85 38.27
C ASN A 231 23.15 28.72 37.81
N VAL A 232 23.37 28.01 36.72
CA VAL A 232 24.67 27.94 36.04
C VAL A 232 24.51 28.59 34.68
N SER A 233 25.22 29.70 34.46
CA SER A 233 25.15 30.44 33.21
C SER A 233 25.80 29.68 32.05
N SER A 234 25.56 30.13 30.81
CA SER A 234 26.23 29.59 29.62
C SER A 234 27.75 29.78 29.62
N THR A 235 28.29 30.61 30.51
CA THR A 235 29.73 30.78 30.76
C THR A 235 30.21 30.07 32.03
N ASN A 236 29.40 29.15 32.58
CA ASN A 236 29.64 28.39 33.81
C ASN A 236 29.79 29.25 35.08
N GLU A 237 29.17 30.44 35.11
CA GLU A 237 29.10 31.25 36.32
C GLU A 237 27.93 30.81 37.19
N PHE A 238 28.18 30.64 38.49
CA PHE A 238 27.20 30.19 39.45
C PHE A 238 26.48 31.38 40.10
N SER A 239 25.15 31.36 40.08
CA SER A 239 24.35 32.31 40.85
C SER A 239 23.23 31.60 41.62
N PHE A 240 22.75 32.23 42.68
CA PHE A 240 21.69 31.67 43.52
C PHE A 240 20.33 32.11 43.00
N ASN A 241 19.54 31.17 42.50
CA ASN A 241 18.21 31.40 41.91
C ASN A 241 17.20 30.37 42.45
N PRO A 242 16.64 30.58 43.66
CA PRO A 242 15.78 29.60 44.27
C PRO A 242 14.40 29.56 43.58
N LYS A 243 13.95 28.36 43.21
CA LYS A 243 12.60 28.07 42.70
C LYS A 243 12.08 26.78 43.35
N VAL A 244 10.80 26.79 43.75
CA VAL A 244 10.14 25.64 44.39
C VAL A 244 8.93 25.26 43.57
N GLU A 245 8.81 23.99 43.23
CA GLU A 245 7.69 23.45 42.47
C GLU A 245 7.12 22.23 43.14
N LEU A 246 5.80 22.22 43.23
CA LEU A 246 4.99 21.14 43.74
C LEU A 246 4.11 20.74 42.57
N VAL A 247 4.34 19.57 42.00
CA VAL A 247 3.56 19.10 40.84
C VAL A 247 2.94 17.76 41.17
N SER A 248 1.61 17.68 41.05
CA SER A 248 0.81 16.50 41.36
C SER A 248 1.05 15.93 42.76
N LEU A 249 1.04 16.82 43.76
CA LEU A 249 0.95 16.44 45.16
C LEU A 249 -0.49 16.13 45.51
N GLY A 250 -0.75 15.01 46.17
CA GLY A 250 -2.14 14.59 46.29
C GLY A 250 -2.46 13.58 47.37
N PHE A 251 -3.77 13.33 47.47
CA PHE A 251 -4.33 12.35 48.36
C PHE A 251 -5.34 11.49 47.62
N ASP A 252 -5.31 10.19 47.87
CA ASP A 252 -6.33 9.26 47.42
C ASP A 252 -7.14 8.78 48.64
N PHE A 253 -8.46 8.83 48.49
CA PHE A 253 -9.43 8.30 49.42
C PHE A 253 -10.20 7.18 48.74
N ASP A 254 -9.84 5.94 49.04
CA ASP A 254 -10.46 4.77 48.42
C ASP A 254 -11.33 4.00 49.40
N GLY A 255 -12.35 3.34 48.86
CA GLY A 255 -13.05 2.27 49.56
C GLY A 255 -12.12 1.10 49.89
N SER A 256 -12.52 0.24 50.84
CA SER A 256 -11.69 -0.89 51.29
C SER A 256 -12.44 -2.22 51.21
N ASN A 257 -11.68 -3.32 51.06
CA ASN A 257 -12.20 -4.70 50.93
C ASN A 257 -13.24 -4.87 49.82
N ASP A 258 -12.93 -4.38 48.61
CA ASP A 258 -13.80 -4.44 47.43
C ASP A 258 -15.16 -3.74 47.59
N LYS A 259 -15.26 -2.78 48.53
CA LYS A 259 -16.45 -1.94 48.70
C LYS A 259 -16.15 -0.50 48.28
N PRO A 260 -17.09 0.17 47.61
CA PRO A 260 -16.93 1.59 47.25
C PRO A 260 -16.88 2.48 48.51
N LEU A 261 -16.18 3.61 48.42
CA LEU A 261 -16.10 4.65 49.45
C LEU A 261 -17.49 5.15 49.86
N VAL A 262 -18.41 5.30 48.90
CA VAL A 262 -19.82 5.64 49.14
C VAL A 262 -20.71 4.63 48.42
N ASP A 263 -21.69 4.07 49.13
CA ASP A 263 -22.79 3.29 48.54
C ASP A 263 -24.11 3.71 49.21
N VAL A 264 -24.90 4.55 48.52
CA VAL A 264 -26.16 5.07 49.05
C VAL A 264 -27.22 5.08 47.95
N GLN A 265 -28.31 4.31 48.15
CA GLN A 265 -29.47 4.29 47.25
C GLN A 265 -29.12 3.99 45.77
N GLY A 266 -28.11 3.14 45.55
CA GLY A 266 -27.65 2.76 44.21
C GLY A 266 -26.71 3.77 43.55
N PHE A 267 -26.37 4.88 44.21
CA PHE A 267 -25.20 5.68 43.87
C PHE A 267 -23.96 5.04 44.51
N GLN A 268 -22.93 4.78 43.70
CA GLN A 268 -21.64 4.25 44.15
C GLN A 268 -20.51 5.20 43.76
N LEU A 269 -19.52 5.35 44.64
CA LEU A 269 -18.27 6.07 44.39
C LEU A 269 -17.14 5.22 44.94
N GLY A 270 -16.27 4.70 44.07
CA GLY A 270 -15.15 3.84 44.43
C GLY A 270 -14.12 4.57 45.28
N GLY A 271 -13.72 5.77 44.83
CA GLY A 271 -12.69 6.58 45.45
C GLY A 271 -12.71 8.04 44.98
N VAL A 272 -11.88 8.87 45.61
CA VAL A 272 -11.64 10.26 45.19
C VAL A 272 -10.14 10.54 45.24
N GLU A 273 -9.60 11.04 44.14
CA GLU A 273 -8.22 11.53 44.06
C GLU A 273 -8.20 13.05 44.02
N LEU A 274 -7.30 13.65 44.79
CA LEU A 274 -7.06 15.09 44.81
C LEU A 274 -5.60 15.34 44.44
N ARG A 275 -5.35 16.18 43.44
CA ARG A 275 -3.99 16.61 43.04
C ARG A 275 -3.88 18.13 43.11
N PHE A 276 -2.70 18.63 43.46
CA PHE A 276 -2.38 20.05 43.56
C PHE A 276 -1.11 20.36 42.78
N CYS A 277 -1.05 21.55 42.19
CA CYS A 277 0.17 22.12 41.65
C CYS A 277 0.43 23.53 42.20
N LEU A 278 1.71 23.87 42.37
CA LEU A 278 2.20 25.18 42.78
C LEU A 278 3.63 25.37 42.28
N SER A 279 3.90 26.43 41.52
CA SER A 279 5.26 26.85 41.15
C SER A 279 5.54 28.25 41.71
N LEU A 280 6.64 28.36 42.46
CA LEU A 280 7.10 29.59 43.11
C LEU A 280 8.54 29.90 42.67
N ASP A 281 8.67 30.84 41.74
CA ASP A 281 9.95 31.45 41.39
C ASP A 281 10.20 32.68 42.26
N PHE A 282 11.21 32.61 43.14
CA PHE A 282 11.54 33.70 44.06
C PHE A 282 12.19 34.90 43.36
N SER A 283 12.67 34.74 42.12
CA SER A 283 13.13 35.84 41.29
C SER A 283 11.98 36.67 40.70
N ASN A 284 10.81 36.06 40.52
CA ASN A 284 9.62 36.69 39.96
C ASN A 284 8.31 36.20 40.60
N LEU A 285 8.03 36.68 41.82
CA LEU A 285 6.80 36.36 42.57
C LEU A 285 5.50 36.89 41.95
N SER A 286 5.54 37.52 40.77
CA SER A 286 4.34 37.94 40.03
C SER A 286 3.76 36.86 39.12
N GLN A 287 4.50 35.78 38.87
CA GLN A 287 4.10 34.64 38.03
C GLN A 287 3.95 33.36 38.87
N ILE A 288 3.06 33.39 39.86
CA ILE A 288 2.77 32.21 40.68
C ILE A 288 1.75 31.34 39.93
N LEU A 289 2.19 30.17 39.47
CA LEU A 289 1.33 29.14 38.91
C LEU A 289 0.78 28.28 40.05
N TRP A 290 -0.53 28.05 40.08
CA TRP A 290 -1.15 27.14 41.04
C TRP A 290 -2.44 26.55 40.48
N GLY A 291 -2.82 25.38 40.96
CA GLY A 291 -3.99 24.69 40.46
C GLY A 291 -4.25 23.38 41.18
N GLY A 292 -5.23 22.64 40.68
CA GLY A 292 -5.54 21.32 41.19
C GLY A 292 -6.48 20.54 40.30
N ALA A 293 -6.56 19.25 40.57
CA ALA A 293 -7.49 18.34 39.94
C ALA A 293 -8.18 17.48 40.99
N ILE A 294 -9.41 17.10 40.67
CA ILE A 294 -10.22 16.16 41.44
C ILE A 294 -10.69 15.08 40.49
N ARG A 295 -10.49 13.82 40.85
CA ARG A 295 -11.07 12.67 40.15
C ARG A 295 -12.00 11.93 41.10
N CYS A 296 -13.14 11.51 40.56
CA CYS A 296 -14.08 10.63 41.22
C CYS A 296 -14.03 9.27 40.51
N ASP A 297 -13.66 8.23 41.25
CA ASP A 297 -13.43 6.90 40.70
C ASP A 297 -14.67 6.04 40.76
N HIS A 298 -14.89 5.28 39.69
CA HIS A 298 -15.92 4.25 39.62
C HIS A 298 -17.29 4.78 40.09
N LEU A 299 -17.68 5.94 39.57
CA LEU A 299 -19.01 6.53 39.71
C LEU A 299 -20.04 5.58 39.11
N GLY A 300 -20.90 5.05 39.97
CA GLY A 300 -22.05 4.26 39.60
C GLY A 300 -23.34 5.02 39.86
N LEU A 301 -24.22 5.11 38.86
CA LEU A 301 -25.49 5.82 38.94
C LEU A 301 -26.67 4.85 39.01
N PRO A 302 -27.68 5.10 39.88
CA PRO A 302 -28.83 4.21 39.98
C PRO A 302 -29.74 4.32 38.75
N LEU A 303 -29.76 3.27 37.92
CA LEU A 303 -30.70 3.17 36.80
C LEU A 303 -32.09 2.76 37.32
N GLY A 304 -32.90 3.76 37.68
CA GLY A 304 -34.34 3.57 37.97
C GLY A 304 -34.80 3.78 39.42
N ALA A 305 -33.94 4.28 40.31
CA ALA A 305 -34.35 4.65 41.67
C ALA A 305 -35.18 5.95 41.63
N GLY A 306 -36.50 5.86 41.80
CA GLY A 306 -37.37 7.03 42.01
C GLY A 306 -38.64 7.13 41.15
N VAL A 307 -38.93 6.18 40.25
CA VAL A 307 -40.20 6.19 39.48
C VAL A 307 -41.35 5.64 40.35
N THR A 308 -41.74 6.41 41.36
CA THR A 308 -42.98 6.19 42.13
C THR A 308 -44.08 7.06 41.55
N GLY A 309 -44.78 6.60 40.51
CA GLY A 309 -45.94 7.39 40.03
C GLY A 309 -46.66 7.02 38.73
N SER A 310 -46.24 6.02 37.95
CA SER A 310 -46.92 5.67 36.69
C SER A 310 -47.44 4.23 36.71
N SER A 311 -48.75 4.06 36.57
CA SER A 311 -49.56 2.86 36.80
C SER A 311 -49.44 1.76 35.73
N GLY A 312 -48.22 1.43 35.27
CA GLY A 312 -48.04 0.61 34.06
C GLY A 312 -47.81 -0.90 34.27
N ASN A 313 -46.90 -1.32 35.15
CA ASN A 313 -46.48 -2.73 35.20
C ASN A 313 -45.79 -3.10 36.55
N PRO A 314 -46.42 -3.94 37.40
CA PRO A 314 -45.84 -4.35 38.68
C PRO A 314 -44.61 -5.26 38.56
N VAL A 315 -44.39 -5.89 37.40
CA VAL A 315 -43.18 -6.69 37.13
C VAL A 315 -41.98 -5.80 36.83
N ALA A 316 -42.19 -4.70 36.09
CA ALA A 316 -41.16 -3.69 35.87
C ALA A 316 -40.74 -3.01 37.19
N GLN A 317 -41.70 -2.78 38.08
CA GLN A 317 -41.45 -2.16 39.39
C GLN A 317 -40.70 -3.09 40.35
N ASN A 318 -40.98 -4.40 40.33
CA ASN A 318 -40.24 -5.39 41.13
C ASN A 318 -38.82 -5.66 40.62
N LEU A 319 -38.56 -5.46 39.32
CA LEU A 319 -37.22 -5.59 38.72
C LEU A 319 -36.41 -4.28 38.74
N LEU A 320 -37.03 -3.15 39.09
CA LEU A 320 -36.36 -1.85 39.30
C LEU A 320 -36.18 -1.51 40.79
N SER A 321 -36.80 -2.27 41.70
CA SER A 321 -36.77 -2.04 43.16
C SER A 321 -35.91 -3.04 43.93
N SER A 322 -34.98 -3.72 43.26
CA SER A 322 -33.98 -4.58 43.92
C SER A 322 -32.99 -3.73 44.74
N GLY A 323 -33.47 -3.27 45.90
CA GLY A 323 -32.77 -2.40 46.83
C GLY A 323 -33.57 -2.05 48.09
N SER A 324 -34.74 -2.66 48.33
CA SER A 324 -35.41 -2.54 49.63
C SER A 324 -35.42 -3.89 50.35
N ASN A 325 -34.81 -3.90 51.54
CA ASN A 325 -34.66 -5.06 52.43
C ASN A 325 -35.96 -5.87 52.54
N GLY A 326 -35.95 -7.08 51.98
CA GLY A 326 -37.05 -8.03 52.09
C GLY A 326 -36.67 -9.40 51.57
N SER A 327 -36.02 -10.19 52.42
CA SER A 327 -35.80 -11.65 52.34
C SER A 327 -36.08 -12.34 50.99
N SER A 328 -35.02 -12.67 50.24
CA SER A 328 -35.09 -13.53 49.06
C SER A 328 -34.21 -14.78 49.24
N GLY A 329 -34.73 -15.91 48.75
CA GLY A 329 -34.11 -17.22 48.81
C GLY A 329 -32.92 -17.38 47.87
N ALA A 330 -32.12 -18.41 48.14
CA ALA A 330 -30.90 -18.75 47.43
C ALA A 330 -31.14 -18.98 45.92
N GLY A 331 -30.52 -18.16 45.07
CA GLY A 331 -30.38 -18.44 43.64
C GLY A 331 -30.55 -17.28 42.65
N SER A 332 -30.82 -16.03 43.07
CA SER A 332 -30.85 -14.89 42.14
C SER A 332 -29.65 -13.98 42.35
N ASP A 333 -28.84 -13.77 41.30
CA ASP A 333 -27.85 -12.68 41.27
C ASP A 333 -28.59 -11.34 41.42
N SER A 334 -28.49 -10.78 42.61
CA SER A 334 -29.19 -9.57 43.04
C SER A 334 -28.27 -8.36 43.07
N GLN A 335 -27.29 -8.30 42.15
CA GLN A 335 -26.41 -7.15 42.00
C GLN A 335 -27.01 -6.19 40.96
N PRO A 336 -27.27 -4.92 41.30
CA PRO A 336 -27.68 -3.93 40.32
C PRO A 336 -26.66 -3.84 39.18
N ILE A 337 -27.12 -3.74 37.92
CA ILE A 337 -26.26 -3.40 36.79
C ILE A 337 -25.87 -1.92 36.98
N ASN A 338 -24.66 -1.68 37.48
CA ASN A 338 -24.12 -0.37 37.76
C ASN A 338 -22.80 -0.19 36.99
N PRO A 339 -22.84 0.17 35.69
CA PRO A 339 -21.63 0.39 34.91
C PRO A 339 -20.89 1.58 35.51
N ALA A 340 -19.76 1.32 36.15
CA ALA A 340 -18.96 2.34 36.79
C ALA A 340 -18.09 3.08 35.75
N PHE A 341 -18.04 4.40 35.81
CA PHE A 341 -17.11 5.22 35.02
C PHE A 341 -16.38 6.18 35.95
N SER A 342 -15.24 6.72 35.55
CA SER A 342 -14.54 7.73 36.37
C SER A 342 -14.59 9.09 35.66
N ALA A 343 -14.49 10.18 36.41
CA ALA A 343 -14.48 11.52 35.83
C ALA A 343 -13.55 12.44 36.63
N SER A 344 -12.81 13.30 35.94
CA SER A 344 -11.95 14.31 36.58
C SER A 344 -12.23 15.72 36.09
N VAL A 345 -12.05 16.67 36.99
CA VAL A 345 -12.04 18.11 36.71
C VAL A 345 -10.70 18.67 37.14
N ALA A 346 -10.07 19.44 36.27
CA ALA A 346 -8.77 20.04 36.49
C ALA A 346 -8.76 21.53 36.11
N TRP A 347 -7.97 22.31 36.83
CA TRP A 347 -7.82 23.73 36.56
C TRP A 347 -6.46 24.23 37.06
N ILE A 348 -5.80 25.06 36.24
CA ILE A 348 -4.55 25.74 36.57
C ILE A 348 -4.68 27.24 36.30
N SER A 349 -4.24 28.03 37.27
CA SER A 349 -4.01 29.47 37.14
C SER A 349 -2.57 29.75 36.75
N ASP A 350 -2.32 29.94 35.46
CA ASP A 350 -1.08 30.51 34.94
C ASP A 350 -1.26 32.01 34.59
N PRO A 351 -0.61 32.95 35.30
CA PRO A 351 -0.63 34.37 34.96
C PRO A 351 -0.05 34.72 33.59
N ALA A 352 0.72 33.82 32.96
CA ALA A 352 1.29 34.02 31.63
C ALA A 352 0.33 33.66 30.49
N GLN A 353 -0.75 32.93 30.77
CA GLN A 353 -1.64 32.34 29.76
C GLN A 353 -3.13 32.38 30.18
N SER A 354 -4.03 31.89 29.32
CA SER A 354 -5.45 31.78 29.66
C SER A 354 -5.71 30.51 30.47
N THR A 355 -6.45 30.67 31.56
CA THR A 355 -6.91 29.56 32.41
C THR A 355 -8.01 28.76 31.73
N GLU A 356 -7.85 27.43 31.63
CA GLU A 356 -8.88 26.52 31.12
C GLU A 356 -9.33 25.55 32.22
N VAL A 357 -10.64 25.31 32.29
CA VAL A 357 -11.20 24.22 33.12
C VAL A 357 -11.26 22.99 32.22
N ASN A 358 -10.50 21.96 32.55
CA ASN A 358 -10.51 20.69 31.83
C ASN A 358 -11.45 19.70 32.53
N PHE A 359 -12.27 19.01 31.74
CA PHE A 359 -13.06 17.86 32.16
C PHE A 359 -12.58 16.64 31.38
N GLN A 360 -12.46 15.49 32.02
CA GLN A 360 -12.08 14.22 31.38
C GLN A 360 -12.96 13.09 31.90
N LEU A 361 -13.53 12.28 31.01
CA LEU A 361 -14.20 11.04 31.36
C LEU A 361 -13.21 9.88 31.22
N TYR A 362 -13.43 8.82 31.98
CA TYR A 362 -12.65 7.60 31.91
C TYR A 362 -13.58 6.39 31.84
N ALA A 363 -13.20 5.43 31.01
CA ALA A 363 -13.88 4.15 30.89
C ALA A 363 -13.73 3.31 32.18
N PRO A 364 -14.47 2.19 32.33
CA PRO A 364 -14.39 1.33 33.52
C PRO A 364 -13.00 0.71 33.78
N ASP A 365 -12.10 0.74 32.80
CA ASP A 365 -10.70 0.30 32.93
C ASP A 365 -9.74 1.48 33.20
N ASP A 366 -10.29 2.62 33.60
CA ASP A 366 -9.61 3.87 33.92
C ASP A 366 -8.86 4.55 32.75
N THR A 367 -9.13 4.13 31.51
CA THR A 367 -8.57 4.80 30.32
C THR A 367 -9.37 6.06 29.96
N PRO A 368 -8.71 7.17 29.56
CA PRO A 368 -9.40 8.37 29.08
C PRO A 368 -10.35 8.05 27.92
N THR A 369 -11.58 8.58 27.99
CA THR A 369 -12.58 8.44 26.94
C THR A 369 -13.39 9.72 26.81
N ASP A 370 -13.98 9.94 25.64
CA ASP A 370 -14.91 11.03 25.41
C ASP A 370 -16.37 10.59 25.61
N THR A 371 -16.64 9.28 25.70
CA THR A 371 -18.01 8.74 25.79
C THR A 371 -18.16 7.69 26.88
N VAL A 372 -19.17 7.84 27.73
CA VAL A 372 -19.59 6.84 28.72
C VAL A 372 -20.91 6.21 28.29
N TRP A 373 -20.90 4.90 28.06
CA TRP A 373 -22.09 4.13 27.69
C TRP A 373 -22.67 3.39 28.89
N ILE A 374 -23.98 3.54 29.07
CA ILE A 374 -24.79 2.89 30.08
C ILE A 374 -25.67 1.84 29.38
N PRO A 375 -25.37 0.53 29.48
CA PRO A 375 -26.24 -0.51 28.95
C PRO A 375 -27.60 -0.50 29.65
N VAL A 376 -28.68 -0.40 28.88
CA VAL A 376 -30.06 -0.46 29.37
C VAL A 376 -30.70 -1.81 29.04
N GLN A 377 -30.52 -2.29 27.80
CA GLN A 377 -30.99 -3.58 27.28
C GLN A 377 -32.46 -3.90 27.64
N ARG A 378 -33.37 -2.94 27.42
CA ARG A 378 -34.78 -3.04 27.82
C ARG A 378 -35.74 -2.68 26.69
N ALA A 379 -36.82 -3.44 26.58
CA ALA A 379 -37.95 -3.13 25.70
C ALA A 379 -39.06 -2.34 26.44
N PHE A 380 -39.53 -1.27 25.80
CA PHE A 380 -40.64 -0.40 26.21
C PHE A 380 -41.75 -0.44 25.14
N GLY A 381 -42.48 -1.56 25.07
CA GLY A 381 -43.46 -1.78 24.01
C GLY A 381 -42.76 -2.08 22.68
N PRO A 382 -43.04 -1.35 21.59
CA PRO A 382 -42.35 -1.55 20.31
C PRO A 382 -40.93 -0.95 20.28
N LEU A 383 -40.57 -0.08 21.23
CA LEU A 383 -39.23 0.52 21.33
C LEU A 383 -38.33 -0.36 22.18
N GLN A 384 -37.14 -0.69 21.70
CA GLN A 384 -36.04 -1.28 22.45
C GLN A 384 -34.97 -0.22 22.70
N CYS A 385 -34.54 -0.06 23.94
CA CYS A 385 -33.42 0.78 24.32
C CYS A 385 -32.26 -0.12 24.68
N GLN A 386 -31.22 -0.10 23.86
CA GLN A 386 -30.03 -0.95 24.04
C GLN A 386 -29.07 -0.29 25.03
N ARG A 387 -28.71 0.98 24.81
CA ARG A 387 -27.82 1.76 25.68
C ARG A 387 -28.07 3.26 25.57
N LEU A 388 -27.67 3.99 26.61
CA LEU A 388 -27.65 5.44 26.67
C LEU A 388 -26.22 5.91 26.85
N GLY A 389 -25.82 6.98 26.17
CA GLY A 389 -24.47 7.52 26.26
C GLY A 389 -24.46 8.96 26.77
N VAL A 390 -23.37 9.34 27.41
CA VAL A 390 -22.99 10.74 27.65
C VAL A 390 -21.63 10.96 27.01
N GLU A 391 -21.51 11.97 26.17
CA GLU A 391 -20.28 12.32 25.48
C GLU A 391 -19.85 13.75 25.81
N TRP A 392 -18.54 13.89 25.98
CA TRP A 392 -17.82 15.13 26.23
C TRP A 392 -16.58 15.16 25.32
N PRO A 393 -16.71 15.69 24.09
CA PRO A 393 -15.67 15.57 23.06
C PRO A 393 -14.46 16.45 23.37
N GLN A 394 -13.24 15.97 23.16
CA GLN A 394 -12.01 16.76 23.37
C GLN A 394 -11.33 17.16 22.04
N PRO A 395 -10.83 18.40 21.89
CA PRO A 395 -11.00 19.55 22.79
C PRO A 395 -12.44 20.10 22.74
N ASN A 396 -12.96 20.59 23.87
CA ASN A 396 -14.36 21.06 23.99
C ASN A 396 -14.51 22.59 24.19
N PRO A 397 -14.08 23.45 23.25
CA PRO A 397 -14.10 24.90 23.46
C PRO A 397 -15.51 25.48 23.64
N ASN A 398 -16.54 24.77 23.19
CA ASN A 398 -17.95 25.19 23.27
C ASN A 398 -18.70 24.60 24.48
N LEU A 399 -18.03 23.79 25.32
CA LEU A 399 -18.64 23.10 26.45
C LEU A 399 -19.87 22.27 26.03
N LEU A 400 -19.76 21.52 24.92
CA LEU A 400 -20.81 20.68 24.37
C LEU A 400 -20.95 19.39 25.19
N LEU A 401 -22.13 19.18 25.77
CA LEU A 401 -22.50 17.92 26.43
C LEU A 401 -23.49 17.17 25.55
N SER A 402 -23.09 16.00 25.05
CA SER A 402 -23.89 15.17 24.15
C SER A 402 -24.55 14.03 24.92
N PHE A 403 -25.85 13.81 24.68
CA PHE A 403 -26.57 12.62 25.12
C PHE A 403 -26.82 11.71 23.94
N LEU A 404 -26.44 10.43 24.04
CA LEU A 404 -26.59 9.44 22.98
C LEU A 404 -27.65 8.40 23.31
N PHE A 405 -28.30 7.89 22.27
CA PHE A 405 -29.30 6.83 22.35
C PHE A 405 -29.07 5.83 21.23
N ASP A 406 -28.95 4.55 21.60
CA ASP A 406 -28.97 3.42 20.67
C ASP A 406 -30.18 2.53 20.97
N GLY A 407 -30.92 2.18 19.92
CA GLY A 407 -32.07 1.33 20.04
C GLY A 407 -32.89 1.21 18.77
N ASP A 408 -33.78 0.22 18.78
CA ASP A 408 -34.64 -0.11 17.65
C ASP A 408 -36.13 0.07 17.97
N VAL A 409 -36.95 0.23 16.94
CA VAL A 409 -38.41 0.22 17.04
C VAL A 409 -38.97 -0.85 16.13
N ALA A 410 -39.60 -1.88 16.71
CA ALA A 410 -40.22 -2.98 15.99
C ALA A 410 -41.77 -2.96 16.10
N LEU A 411 -42.45 -2.87 14.96
CA LEU A 411 -43.91 -2.90 14.87
C LEU A 411 -44.40 -3.64 13.60
N GLY A 412 -45.09 -4.76 13.77
CA GLY A 412 -45.84 -5.40 12.67
C GLY A 412 -44.98 -5.96 11.52
N GLY A 413 -43.73 -6.34 11.81
CA GLY A 413 -42.74 -6.79 10.83
C GLY A 413 -41.89 -5.67 10.23
N LEU A 414 -42.14 -4.41 10.59
CA LEU A 414 -41.24 -3.28 10.35
C LEU A 414 -40.36 -3.07 11.58
N GLU A 415 -39.08 -2.92 11.37
CA GLU A 415 -38.05 -2.61 12.36
C GLU A 415 -37.25 -1.40 11.88
N VAL A 416 -36.98 -0.45 12.77
CA VAL A 416 -36.15 0.72 12.51
C VAL A 416 -35.08 0.76 13.59
N ASP A 417 -33.83 0.55 13.20
CA ASP A 417 -32.66 0.64 14.08
C ASP A 417 -32.02 2.03 13.98
N LEU A 418 -31.74 2.63 15.13
CA LEU A 418 -31.08 3.93 15.27
C LEU A 418 -29.78 3.74 16.03
N GLN A 419 -28.68 4.17 15.42
CA GLN A 419 -27.35 4.11 16.00
C GLN A 419 -26.79 5.52 16.17
N GLY A 420 -26.26 5.83 17.35
CA GLY A 420 -25.63 7.10 17.66
C GLY A 420 -26.59 8.29 17.53
N LEU A 421 -27.87 8.13 17.89
CA LEU A 421 -28.78 9.28 17.95
C LEU A 421 -28.30 10.20 19.08
N SER A 422 -27.83 11.40 18.74
CA SER A 422 -27.23 12.31 19.72
C SER A 422 -27.93 13.67 19.78
N ILE A 423 -27.95 14.23 20.98
CA ILE A 423 -28.38 15.61 21.25
C ILE A 423 -27.25 16.30 22.01
N GLY A 424 -26.54 17.20 21.33
CA GLY A 424 -25.50 18.05 21.88
C GLY A 424 -26.06 19.35 22.45
N ILE A 425 -25.79 19.60 23.72
CA ILE A 425 -26.23 20.79 24.46
C ILE A 425 -25.01 21.64 24.82
N PRO A 426 -24.86 22.86 24.27
CA PRO A 426 -23.76 23.75 24.65
C PRO A 426 -24.02 24.37 26.02
N LEU A 427 -23.24 23.97 27.03
CA LEU A 427 -23.42 24.40 28.42
C LEU A 427 -23.09 25.88 28.65
N GLY A 428 -22.33 26.51 27.75
CA GLY A 428 -22.09 27.96 27.78
C GLY A 428 -23.31 28.81 27.39
N SER A 429 -24.26 28.22 26.64
CA SER A 429 -25.44 28.92 26.12
C SER A 429 -26.70 28.03 26.05
N PRO A 430 -27.08 27.31 27.12
CA PRO A 430 -28.12 26.28 27.06
C PRO A 430 -29.53 26.81 26.74
N GLY A 431 -29.74 28.13 26.85
CA GLY A 431 -31.01 28.78 26.50
C GLY A 431 -31.16 29.14 25.02
N ASP A 432 -30.09 29.04 24.23
CA ASP A 432 -30.14 29.24 22.78
C ASP A 432 -30.38 27.90 22.07
N LEU A 433 -31.64 27.61 21.75
CA LEU A 433 -31.97 26.35 21.06
C LEU A 433 -31.37 26.24 19.66
N SER A 434 -30.88 27.34 19.06
CA SER A 434 -30.27 27.30 17.74
C SER A 434 -28.83 26.79 17.74
N SER A 435 -28.19 26.71 18.90
CA SER A 435 -26.84 26.16 19.08
C SER A 435 -26.84 24.68 19.50
N TYR A 436 -28.01 24.04 19.62
CA TYR A 436 -28.10 22.61 19.90
C TYR A 436 -27.72 21.80 18.66
N GLU A 437 -26.95 20.74 18.86
CA GLU A 437 -26.53 19.84 17.79
C GLU A 437 -27.37 18.56 17.83
N LEU A 438 -27.88 18.14 16.69
CA LEU A 438 -28.58 16.86 16.54
C LEU A 438 -27.75 15.98 15.61
N GLY A 439 -27.36 14.81 16.10
CA GLY A 439 -26.60 13.82 15.35
C GLY A 439 -27.37 12.52 15.20
N LEU A 440 -27.07 11.80 14.13
CA LEU A 440 -27.45 10.41 13.95
C LEU A 440 -26.32 9.76 13.15
N ASP A 441 -25.69 8.76 13.73
CA ASP A 441 -24.59 8.07 13.08
C ASP A 441 -25.09 7.00 12.12
N GLY A 442 -26.16 6.28 12.48
CA GLY A 442 -26.72 5.24 11.63
C GLY A 442 -28.24 5.11 11.69
N LEU A 443 -28.84 4.73 10.57
CA LEU A 443 -30.25 4.41 10.45
C LEU A 443 -30.38 3.15 9.59
N ALA A 444 -31.04 2.12 10.11
CA ALA A 444 -31.44 0.96 9.31
C ALA A 444 -32.95 0.73 9.40
N ILE A 445 -33.56 0.30 8.30
CA ILE A 445 -34.98 0.00 8.20
C ILE A 445 -35.10 -1.40 7.63
N THR A 446 -35.81 -2.28 8.32
CA THR A 446 -36.06 -3.66 7.90
C THR A 446 -37.56 -3.93 7.91
N TYR A 447 -38.07 -4.48 6.82
CA TYR A 447 -39.44 -4.98 6.72
C TYR A 447 -39.40 -6.47 6.36
N SER A 448 -39.90 -7.33 7.23
CA SER A 448 -39.93 -8.78 7.03
C SER A 448 -41.32 -9.35 7.31
N GLN A 449 -41.96 -9.89 6.26
CA GLN A 449 -43.25 -10.59 6.36
C GLN A 449 -43.37 -11.71 5.32
N GLY A 450 -43.50 -12.95 5.81
CA GLY A 450 -43.66 -14.13 4.95
C GLY A 450 -42.40 -14.37 4.10
N PRO A 451 -42.52 -14.51 2.75
CA PRO A 451 -41.37 -14.70 1.87
C PRO A 451 -40.72 -13.40 1.39
N VAL A 452 -41.16 -12.24 1.88
CA VAL A 452 -40.67 -10.91 1.47
C VAL A 452 -39.92 -10.28 2.62
N GLU A 453 -38.71 -9.81 2.32
CA GLU A 453 -37.84 -9.07 3.21
C GLU A 453 -37.20 -7.91 2.43
N ILE A 454 -37.28 -6.71 2.97
CA ILE A 454 -36.64 -5.51 2.44
C ILE A 454 -35.91 -4.86 3.59
N SER A 455 -34.60 -4.73 3.50
CA SER A 455 -33.82 -3.96 4.47
C SER A 455 -32.91 -2.97 3.77
N GLY A 456 -32.50 -1.94 4.50
CA GLY A 456 -31.43 -1.06 4.09
C GLY A 456 -30.99 -0.18 5.23
N GLY A 457 -29.69 0.11 5.26
CA GLY A 457 -29.07 0.90 6.30
C GLY A 457 -28.10 1.92 5.72
N LEU A 458 -27.94 3.03 6.42
CA LEU A 458 -26.91 4.02 6.15
C LEU A 458 -26.18 4.32 7.45
N PHE A 459 -24.86 4.36 7.41
CA PHE A 459 -23.98 4.64 8.53
C PHE A 459 -22.95 5.71 8.14
N LYS A 460 -22.79 6.69 9.00
CA LYS A 460 -21.87 7.81 8.91
C LYS A 460 -20.54 7.40 9.54
N ALA A 461 -19.47 7.52 8.78
CA ALA A 461 -18.11 7.20 9.21
C ALA A 461 -17.16 8.35 8.88
N HIS A 462 -16.05 8.38 9.62
CA HIS A 462 -14.92 9.27 9.36
C HIS A 462 -13.77 8.43 8.81
N VAL A 463 -13.20 8.86 7.68
CA VAL A 463 -12.08 8.19 7.03
C VAL A 463 -10.99 9.22 6.80
N THR A 464 -9.75 8.88 7.14
CA THR A 464 -8.61 9.75 6.85
C THR A 464 -8.06 9.43 5.45
N VAL A 465 -8.13 10.40 4.54
CA VAL A 465 -7.57 10.31 3.19
C VAL A 465 -6.60 11.49 3.00
N ASP A 466 -5.37 11.21 2.57
CA ASP A 466 -4.33 12.24 2.40
C ASP A 466 -4.07 13.11 3.66
N GLY A 467 -4.24 12.52 4.85
CA GLY A 467 -4.11 13.23 6.13
C GLY A 467 -5.28 14.17 6.47
N GLN A 468 -6.33 14.20 5.64
CA GLN A 468 -7.58 14.91 5.91
C GLN A 468 -8.63 13.93 6.41
N ASP A 469 -9.28 14.29 7.51
CA ASP A 469 -10.45 13.57 7.98
C ASP A 469 -11.68 13.97 7.16
N ILE A 470 -12.27 13.00 6.45
CA ILE A 470 -13.41 13.21 5.57
C ILE A 470 -14.61 12.40 6.02
N LEU A 471 -15.78 12.98 5.80
CA LEU A 471 -17.04 12.35 6.12
C LEU A 471 -17.50 11.42 4.99
N GLU A 472 -17.82 10.19 5.37
CA GLU A 472 -18.26 9.14 4.48
C GLU A 472 -19.59 8.54 4.97
N TYR A 473 -20.48 8.27 4.03
CA TYR A 473 -21.77 7.63 4.29
C TYR A 473 -21.80 6.28 3.57
N ASN A 474 -21.83 5.22 4.35
CA ASN A 474 -21.78 3.84 3.90
C ASN A 474 -23.16 3.24 4.03
N GLY A 475 -23.63 2.56 2.99
CA GLY A 475 -24.97 2.02 2.96
C GLY A 475 -25.05 0.62 2.40
N GLU A 476 -26.08 -0.09 2.84
CA GLU A 476 -26.45 -1.41 2.35
C GLU A 476 -27.95 -1.46 2.04
N ALA A 477 -28.35 -2.39 1.18
CA ALA A 477 -29.74 -2.68 0.89
C ALA A 477 -29.92 -4.15 0.53
N LEU A 478 -31.00 -4.77 0.98
CA LEU A 478 -31.41 -6.12 0.63
C LEU A 478 -32.88 -6.11 0.21
N ILE A 479 -33.18 -6.78 -0.90
CA ILE A 479 -34.54 -7.11 -1.32
C ILE A 479 -34.57 -8.61 -1.55
N LYS A 480 -35.36 -9.33 -0.77
CA LYS A 480 -35.54 -10.78 -0.90
C LYS A 480 -37.00 -11.10 -1.10
N ALA A 481 -37.28 -11.92 -2.11
CA ALA A 481 -38.62 -12.39 -2.41
C ALA A 481 -38.59 -13.84 -2.88
N ALA A 482 -39.23 -14.73 -2.13
CA ALA A 482 -39.27 -16.17 -2.42
C ALA A 482 -37.88 -16.82 -2.52
N SER A 483 -37.40 -17.11 -3.73
CA SER A 483 -36.13 -17.80 -3.99
C SER A 483 -35.05 -16.92 -4.61
N TRP A 484 -35.26 -15.61 -4.69
CA TRP A 484 -34.26 -14.67 -5.19
C TRP A 484 -34.04 -13.52 -4.21
N SER A 485 -32.83 -12.96 -4.25
CA SER A 485 -32.48 -11.75 -3.51
C SER A 485 -31.56 -10.84 -4.29
N ILE A 486 -31.69 -9.53 -4.06
CA ILE A 486 -30.75 -8.52 -4.50
C ILE A 486 -30.14 -7.89 -3.25
N SER A 487 -28.84 -8.01 -3.07
CA SER A 487 -28.09 -7.23 -2.08
C SER A 487 -27.30 -6.13 -2.78
N ALA A 488 -27.13 -5.00 -2.13
CA ALA A 488 -26.31 -3.91 -2.62
C ALA A 488 -25.57 -3.23 -1.47
N LEU A 489 -24.37 -2.75 -1.77
CA LEU A 489 -23.52 -1.99 -0.88
C LEU A 489 -22.99 -0.78 -1.64
N GLY A 490 -22.79 0.32 -0.93
CA GLY A 490 -22.28 1.54 -1.54
C GLY A 490 -21.78 2.53 -0.51
N SER A 491 -21.02 3.51 -0.99
CA SER A 491 -20.48 4.58 -0.17
C SER A 491 -20.55 5.89 -0.91
N TRP A 492 -20.70 6.99 -0.17
CA TRP A 492 -20.67 8.35 -0.68
C TRP A 492 -19.84 9.23 0.25
N ALA A 493 -18.92 10.00 -0.31
CA ALA A 493 -18.09 10.96 0.40
C ALA A 493 -17.86 12.21 -0.46
N THR A 494 -17.35 13.27 0.16
CA THR A 494 -16.88 14.47 -0.57
C THR A 494 -15.38 14.65 -0.33
N LEU A 495 -14.58 14.59 -1.40
CA LEU A 495 -13.13 14.78 -1.36
C LEU A 495 -12.77 16.09 -2.08
N ASN A 496 -12.15 17.04 -1.39
CA ASN A 496 -11.81 18.37 -1.94
C ASN A 496 -12.99 19.10 -2.62
N GLY A 497 -14.20 18.94 -2.08
CA GLY A 497 -15.42 19.53 -2.66
C GLY A 497 -16.00 18.78 -3.87
N HIS A 498 -15.42 17.64 -4.26
CA HIS A 498 -15.91 16.79 -5.33
C HIS A 498 -16.58 15.52 -4.77
N PRO A 499 -17.73 15.08 -5.35
CA PRO A 499 -18.37 13.85 -4.91
C PRO A 499 -17.53 12.63 -5.30
N SER A 500 -17.45 11.67 -4.38
CA SER A 500 -16.86 10.35 -4.51
C SER A 500 -17.91 9.32 -4.13
N LEU A 501 -18.19 8.35 -4.98
CA LEU A 501 -19.21 7.34 -4.69
C LEU A 501 -18.91 6.01 -5.35
N PHE A 502 -19.44 4.94 -4.78
CA PHE A 502 -19.55 3.66 -5.47
C PHE A 502 -20.79 2.90 -5.05
N ILE A 503 -21.26 2.01 -5.92
CA ILE A 503 -22.33 1.06 -5.66
C ILE A 503 -21.94 -0.28 -6.27
N PHE A 504 -22.14 -1.37 -5.54
CA PHE A 504 -22.00 -2.74 -6.02
C PHE A 504 -23.23 -3.54 -5.59
N ALA A 505 -23.84 -4.27 -6.51
CA ALA A 505 -25.04 -5.06 -6.27
C ALA A 505 -24.88 -6.49 -6.77
N PHE A 506 -25.49 -7.42 -6.05
CA PHE A 506 -25.51 -8.84 -6.34
C PHE A 506 -26.95 -9.35 -6.39
N LEU A 507 -27.30 -10.02 -7.48
CA LEU A 507 -28.54 -10.76 -7.67
C LEU A 507 -28.24 -12.26 -7.47
N ASP A 508 -28.79 -12.83 -6.42
CA ASP A 508 -28.88 -14.27 -6.20
C ASP A 508 -30.20 -14.76 -6.78
N ALA A 509 -30.15 -15.40 -7.95
CA ALA A 509 -31.32 -15.96 -8.61
C ALA A 509 -30.89 -16.99 -9.66
N PRO A 510 -31.53 -18.17 -9.74
CA PRO A 510 -31.24 -19.14 -10.80
C PRO A 510 -31.70 -18.60 -12.17
N ILE A 511 -30.77 -17.97 -12.90
CA ILE A 511 -31.02 -17.38 -14.23
C ILE A 511 -31.15 -18.47 -15.30
N GLY A 512 -30.41 -19.56 -15.14
CA GLY A 512 -30.42 -20.73 -16.03
C GLY A 512 -29.18 -20.83 -16.92
N GLY A 513 -29.23 -21.71 -17.92
CA GLY A 513 -28.12 -22.00 -18.84
C GLY A 513 -27.99 -23.50 -19.13
N PRO A 514 -27.07 -23.89 -20.03
CA PRO A 514 -26.74 -25.30 -20.22
C PRO A 514 -26.02 -25.87 -19.00
N ALA A 515 -26.02 -27.20 -18.83
CA ALA A 515 -25.43 -27.85 -17.66
C ALA A 515 -23.96 -27.49 -17.41
N PHE A 516 -23.16 -27.20 -18.45
CA PHE A 516 -21.76 -26.82 -18.28
C PHE A 516 -21.54 -25.36 -17.86
N PHE A 517 -22.58 -24.51 -17.89
CA PHE A 517 -22.53 -23.09 -17.54
C PHE A 517 -23.92 -22.61 -17.10
N PHE A 518 -24.38 -23.10 -15.94
CA PHE A 518 -25.69 -22.75 -15.39
C PHE A 518 -25.52 -21.56 -14.43
N VAL A 519 -26.05 -20.40 -14.81
CA VAL A 519 -25.90 -19.14 -14.05
C VAL A 519 -26.85 -19.13 -12.87
N THR A 520 -26.30 -18.92 -11.67
CA THR A 520 -27.01 -18.87 -10.39
C THR A 520 -27.03 -17.48 -9.77
N GLY A 521 -26.23 -16.54 -10.28
CA GLY A 521 -26.23 -15.16 -9.82
C GLY A 521 -25.47 -14.22 -10.75
N LEU A 522 -25.72 -12.92 -10.59
CA LEU A 522 -25.10 -11.85 -11.35
C LEU A 522 -24.70 -10.72 -10.41
N SER A 523 -23.63 -10.00 -10.71
CA SER A 523 -23.30 -8.76 -10.02
C SER A 523 -22.91 -7.65 -10.98
N ALA A 524 -23.07 -6.42 -10.52
CA ALA A 524 -22.59 -5.25 -11.21
C ALA A 524 -22.27 -4.14 -10.22
N GLY A 525 -21.29 -3.30 -10.55
CA GLY A 525 -20.99 -2.12 -9.77
C GLY A 525 -20.23 -1.07 -10.55
N PHE A 526 -20.13 0.11 -9.97
CA PHE A 526 -19.31 1.20 -10.50
C PHE A 526 -18.82 2.10 -9.37
N GLY A 527 -17.69 2.76 -9.61
CA GLY A 527 -17.12 3.78 -8.75
C GLY A 527 -16.79 5.05 -9.53
N TYR A 528 -17.05 6.20 -8.92
CA TYR A 528 -16.78 7.53 -9.47
C TYR A 528 -15.94 8.34 -8.46
N ASN A 529 -14.80 8.86 -8.91
CA ASN A 529 -13.77 9.43 -8.02
C ASN A 529 -13.46 8.50 -6.83
N ARG A 530 -13.34 7.20 -7.13
CA ARG A 530 -13.20 6.13 -6.16
C ARG A 530 -12.19 5.12 -6.71
N SER A 531 -11.14 4.84 -5.95
CA SER A 531 -10.16 3.81 -6.28
C SER A 531 -10.66 2.44 -5.83
N LEU A 532 -10.33 1.40 -6.59
CA LEU A 532 -10.56 0.01 -6.22
C LEU A 532 -9.22 -0.71 -6.19
N THR A 533 -8.77 -1.08 -4.99
CA THR A 533 -7.55 -1.88 -4.83
C THR A 533 -7.87 -3.32 -5.24
N LEU A 534 -7.20 -3.82 -6.27
CA LEU A 534 -7.36 -5.20 -6.71
C LEU A 534 -6.51 -6.13 -5.83
N PRO A 535 -7.03 -7.31 -5.44
CA PRO A 535 -6.28 -8.30 -4.68
C PRO A 535 -5.22 -8.96 -5.57
N GLY A 536 -4.10 -9.40 -4.98
CA GLY A 536 -3.25 -10.39 -5.64
C GLY A 536 -3.92 -11.77 -5.72
N GLN A 537 -3.41 -12.65 -6.58
CA GLN A 537 -3.94 -14.00 -6.79
C GLN A 537 -4.22 -14.82 -5.52
N ASP A 538 -3.44 -14.65 -4.46
CA ASP A 538 -3.55 -15.38 -3.20
C ASP A 538 -4.58 -14.78 -2.22
N GLN A 539 -5.17 -13.63 -2.57
CA GLN A 539 -6.18 -12.90 -1.78
C GLN A 539 -7.53 -12.80 -2.50
N VAL A 540 -7.67 -13.40 -3.69
CA VAL A 540 -8.93 -13.35 -4.47
C VAL A 540 -10.12 -13.91 -3.68
N GLN A 541 -9.91 -14.93 -2.83
CA GLN A 541 -10.98 -15.47 -1.99
C GLN A 541 -11.44 -14.52 -0.87
N ASP A 542 -10.58 -13.58 -0.47
CA ASP A 542 -10.85 -12.61 0.59
C ASP A 542 -11.38 -11.28 0.05
N PHE A 543 -11.30 -11.08 -1.27
CA PHE A 543 -11.76 -9.87 -1.93
C PHE A 543 -13.29 -9.74 -1.85
N PRO A 544 -13.83 -8.65 -1.26
CA PRO A 544 -15.26 -8.55 -0.95
C PRO A 544 -16.19 -8.77 -2.15
N PHE A 545 -15.84 -8.26 -3.34
CA PHE A 545 -16.69 -8.38 -4.52
C PHE A 545 -16.68 -9.78 -5.16
N VAL A 546 -15.79 -10.68 -4.72
CA VAL A 546 -15.76 -12.10 -5.09
C VAL A 546 -16.28 -12.98 -3.95
N ALA A 547 -15.83 -12.71 -2.72
CA ALA A 547 -16.30 -13.38 -1.50
C ALA A 547 -17.82 -13.21 -1.33
N GLY A 548 -18.34 -12.00 -1.51
CA GLY A 548 -19.76 -11.69 -1.42
C GLY A 548 -20.64 -12.37 -2.46
N LEU A 549 -20.09 -12.75 -3.62
CA LEU A 549 -20.80 -13.59 -4.60
C LEU A 549 -20.96 -15.04 -4.11
N SER A 550 -20.10 -15.47 -3.19
CA SER A 550 -20.12 -16.83 -2.63
C SER A 550 -20.95 -16.90 -1.36
N ASP A 551 -20.80 -15.89 -0.51
CA ASP A 551 -21.45 -15.77 0.78
C ASP A 551 -21.80 -14.29 1.02
N PRO A 552 -23.06 -13.89 0.75
CA PRO A 552 -23.51 -12.53 0.98
C PRO A 552 -23.29 -12.04 2.42
N SER A 553 -23.18 -12.94 3.42
CA SER A 553 -22.90 -12.55 4.80
C SER A 553 -21.49 -11.98 5.00
N LYS A 554 -20.56 -12.20 4.07
CA LYS A 554 -19.21 -11.63 4.09
C LYS A 554 -19.16 -10.15 3.73
N ILE A 555 -20.25 -9.60 3.19
CA ILE A 555 -20.34 -8.21 2.71
C ILE A 555 -21.60 -7.48 3.19
N GLY A 556 -22.25 -7.97 4.25
CA GLY A 556 -23.54 -7.43 4.73
C GLY A 556 -24.71 -8.37 4.43
N GLY A 557 -24.73 -9.56 5.04
CA GLY A 557 -25.86 -10.49 4.95
C GLY A 557 -27.05 -10.07 5.81
N ALA A 558 -28.13 -10.86 5.82
CA ALA A 558 -29.37 -10.53 6.54
C ALA A 558 -29.21 -10.22 8.04
N ASP A 559 -28.12 -10.68 8.68
CA ASP A 559 -27.82 -10.48 10.10
C ASP A 559 -26.63 -9.52 10.37
N ALA A 560 -25.95 -9.02 9.33
CA ALA A 560 -24.77 -8.18 9.48
C ALA A 560 -25.16 -6.70 9.43
N GLY A 561 -24.67 -5.90 10.39
CA GLY A 561 -24.96 -4.47 10.41
C GLY A 561 -24.19 -3.68 9.34
N PRO A 562 -24.66 -2.48 8.93
CA PRO A 562 -23.97 -1.62 7.95
C PRO A 562 -22.49 -1.33 8.30
N GLN A 563 -22.15 -1.34 9.58
CA GLN A 563 -20.79 -1.16 10.07
C GLN A 563 -19.86 -2.34 9.74
N GLU A 564 -20.36 -3.57 9.76
CA GLU A 564 -19.59 -4.78 9.42
C GLU A 564 -19.35 -4.87 7.91
N ALA A 565 -20.37 -4.53 7.11
CA ALA A 565 -20.25 -4.40 5.66
C ALA A 565 -19.23 -3.32 5.27
N LEU A 566 -19.23 -2.18 5.97
CA LEU A 566 -18.21 -1.13 5.81
C LEU A 566 -16.80 -1.63 6.15
N ALA A 567 -16.63 -2.25 7.32
CA ALA A 567 -15.32 -2.74 7.75
C ALA A 567 -14.72 -3.73 6.74
N ALA A 568 -15.55 -4.54 6.07
CA ALA A 568 -15.13 -5.49 5.05
C ALA A 568 -14.59 -4.82 3.77
N ILE A 569 -15.07 -3.62 3.42
CA ILE A 569 -14.77 -2.96 2.12
C ILE A 569 -13.88 -1.72 2.24
N GLN A 570 -13.74 -1.13 3.43
CA GLN A 570 -13.04 0.14 3.67
C GLN A 570 -11.59 0.13 3.15
N ASN A 571 -10.89 -0.99 3.32
CA ASN A 571 -9.49 -1.12 2.88
C ASN A 571 -9.35 -1.34 1.37
N TRP A 572 -10.43 -1.74 0.68
CA TRP A 572 -10.42 -2.07 -0.73
C TRP A 572 -10.91 -0.91 -1.61
N VAL A 573 -11.84 -0.08 -1.10
CA VAL A 573 -12.54 0.94 -1.89
C VAL A 573 -12.43 2.32 -1.25
N GLN A 574 -11.51 3.15 -1.74
CA GLN A 574 -11.18 4.44 -1.12
C GLN A 574 -11.54 5.63 -2.03
N PRO A 575 -11.88 6.81 -1.46
CA PRO A 575 -12.00 8.06 -2.22
C PRO A 575 -10.72 8.41 -2.97
N ALA A 576 -10.81 8.62 -4.29
CA ALA A 576 -9.66 9.00 -5.11
C ALA A 576 -10.10 9.81 -6.33
N GLN A 577 -9.80 11.12 -6.33
CA GLN A 577 -10.20 12.00 -7.42
C GLN A 577 -9.55 11.61 -8.76
N GLY A 578 -10.36 11.49 -9.82
CA GLY A 578 -9.92 11.17 -11.17
C GLY A 578 -9.78 9.68 -11.48
N VAL A 579 -10.16 8.79 -10.55
CA VAL A 579 -10.19 7.34 -10.74
C VAL A 579 -11.64 6.87 -10.77
N ASN A 580 -11.99 6.07 -11.78
CA ASN A 580 -13.34 5.51 -11.94
C ASN A 580 -13.22 4.06 -12.37
N TRP A 581 -14.22 3.25 -12.02
CA TRP A 581 -14.24 1.84 -12.43
C TRP A 581 -15.66 1.36 -12.67
N VAL A 582 -15.79 0.31 -13.47
CA VAL A 582 -17.02 -0.47 -13.64
C VAL A 582 -16.70 -1.95 -13.44
N ALA A 583 -17.63 -2.69 -12.84
CA ALA A 583 -17.47 -4.09 -12.55
C ALA A 583 -18.73 -4.88 -12.96
N ALA A 584 -18.53 -6.10 -13.46
CA ALA A 584 -19.60 -7.03 -13.79
C ALA A 584 -19.17 -8.45 -13.44
N GLY A 585 -20.01 -9.18 -12.71
CA GLY A 585 -19.70 -10.54 -12.27
C GLY A 585 -20.82 -11.53 -12.54
N VAL A 586 -20.43 -12.81 -12.56
CA VAL A 586 -21.30 -13.95 -12.78
C VAL A 586 -20.96 -15.04 -11.78
N GLN A 587 -21.99 -15.63 -11.18
CA GLN A 587 -21.89 -16.87 -10.45
C GLN A 587 -22.54 -17.97 -11.27
N PHE A 588 -21.83 -19.08 -11.45
CA PHE A 588 -22.32 -20.21 -12.23
C PHE A 588 -21.84 -21.53 -11.66
N THR A 589 -22.56 -22.59 -11.99
CA THR A 589 -22.15 -23.97 -11.72
C THR A 589 -21.97 -24.73 -13.03
N SER A 590 -20.93 -25.55 -13.08
CA SER A 590 -20.65 -26.47 -14.18
C SER A 590 -20.94 -27.91 -13.72
N PHE A 591 -21.96 -28.51 -14.32
CA PHE A 591 -22.48 -29.86 -14.07
C PHE A 591 -22.90 -30.11 -12.62
N GLU A 592 -23.26 -29.05 -11.87
CA GLU A 592 -23.49 -29.10 -10.41
C GLU A 592 -22.28 -29.64 -9.63
N LEU A 593 -21.09 -29.60 -10.25
CA LEU A 593 -19.86 -30.18 -9.74
C LEU A 593 -18.85 -29.09 -9.34
N ILE A 594 -18.71 -28.07 -10.19
CA ILE A 594 -17.77 -26.97 -9.99
C ILE A 594 -18.59 -25.69 -9.83
N ASN A 595 -18.43 -25.03 -8.69
CA ASN A 595 -19.05 -23.73 -8.43
C ASN A 595 -18.01 -22.64 -8.67
N SER A 596 -18.35 -21.68 -9.53
CA SER A 596 -17.42 -20.66 -9.99
C SER A 596 -18.03 -19.27 -9.86
N ASN A 597 -17.21 -18.34 -9.42
CA ASN A 597 -17.47 -16.91 -9.36
C ASN A 597 -16.46 -16.23 -10.28
N ALA A 598 -16.90 -15.34 -11.16
CA ALA A 598 -16.02 -14.55 -12.02
C ALA A 598 -16.46 -13.09 -12.01
N LEU A 599 -15.51 -12.17 -11.91
CA LEU A 599 -15.72 -10.73 -11.85
C LEU A 599 -14.77 -10.06 -12.82
N VAL A 600 -15.30 -9.26 -13.73
CA VAL A 600 -14.51 -8.37 -14.59
C VAL A 600 -14.60 -6.96 -14.02
N VAL A 601 -13.46 -6.30 -13.88
CA VAL A 601 -13.32 -4.90 -13.46
C VAL A 601 -12.59 -4.15 -14.55
N ILE A 602 -13.07 -2.96 -14.89
CA ILE A 602 -12.42 -2.03 -15.82
C ILE A 602 -12.22 -0.72 -15.08
N GLU A 603 -10.98 -0.36 -14.80
CA GLU A 603 -10.59 0.94 -14.25
C GLU A 603 -10.20 1.90 -15.38
N PHE A 604 -10.59 3.17 -15.25
CA PHE A 604 -10.26 4.24 -16.20
C PHE A 604 -10.22 5.62 -15.53
N GLY A 605 -9.44 6.54 -16.11
CA GLY A 605 -9.35 7.93 -15.68
C GLY A 605 -7.89 8.40 -15.66
N LYS A 606 -7.17 8.09 -14.59
CA LYS A 606 -5.71 8.28 -14.50
C LYS A 606 -4.92 7.16 -15.16
N HIS A 607 -5.39 5.93 -14.97
CA HIS A 607 -4.82 4.70 -15.48
C HIS A 607 -5.93 3.89 -16.16
N PHE A 608 -5.59 3.06 -17.16
CA PHE A 608 -6.55 2.14 -17.77
C PHE A 608 -6.09 0.71 -17.54
N GLU A 609 -6.91 -0.07 -16.85
CA GLU A 609 -6.61 -1.45 -16.47
C GLU A 609 -7.87 -2.30 -16.56
N ILE A 610 -7.73 -3.54 -17.02
CA ILE A 610 -8.80 -4.54 -17.00
C ILE A 610 -8.34 -5.70 -16.14
N ALA A 611 -9.12 -6.03 -15.11
CA ALA A 611 -8.89 -7.18 -14.25
C ALA A 611 -10.02 -8.20 -14.38
N ILE A 612 -9.67 -9.48 -14.43
CA ILE A 612 -10.63 -10.60 -14.35
C ILE A 612 -10.23 -11.45 -13.15
N LEU A 613 -11.09 -11.46 -12.14
CA LEU A 613 -10.93 -12.21 -10.91
C LEU A 613 -11.88 -13.41 -10.94
N GLY A 614 -11.39 -14.57 -10.54
CA GLY A 614 -12.19 -15.79 -10.54
C GLY A 614 -11.88 -16.68 -9.34
N LEU A 615 -12.90 -17.36 -8.84
CA LEU A 615 -12.75 -18.37 -7.80
C LEU A 615 -13.59 -19.58 -8.17
N SER A 616 -12.96 -20.75 -8.25
CA SER A 616 -13.64 -22.01 -8.58
C SER A 616 -13.44 -23.04 -7.49
N ARG A 617 -14.52 -23.73 -7.11
CA ARG A 617 -14.53 -24.69 -6.01
C ARG A 617 -15.15 -26.01 -6.43
N ILE A 618 -14.57 -27.11 -5.96
CA ILE A 618 -15.12 -28.46 -6.08
C ILE A 618 -15.05 -29.17 -4.73
N LYS A 619 -16.13 -29.87 -4.37
CA LYS A 619 -16.25 -30.68 -3.16
C LYS A 619 -16.71 -32.10 -3.53
N LEU A 620 -15.92 -33.12 -3.21
CA LEU A 620 -16.24 -34.51 -3.52
C LEU A 620 -16.24 -35.40 -2.27
N PRO A 621 -17.30 -36.20 -2.04
CA PRO A 621 -18.59 -36.18 -2.74
C PRO A 621 -19.37 -34.87 -2.46
N GLN A 622 -20.23 -34.46 -3.39
CA GLN A 622 -21.00 -33.22 -3.26
C GLN A 622 -21.98 -33.23 -2.07
N VAL A 623 -22.42 -34.43 -1.65
CA VAL A 623 -23.40 -34.63 -0.57
C VAL A 623 -22.81 -35.56 0.49
N GLY A 624 -23.05 -35.21 1.76
CA GLY A 624 -22.63 -36.00 2.93
C GLY A 624 -21.64 -35.26 3.83
N PRO A 625 -21.43 -35.77 5.05
CA PRO A 625 -20.55 -35.14 6.03
C PRO A 625 -19.05 -35.41 5.78
N VAL A 626 -18.73 -36.43 4.97
CA VAL A 626 -17.35 -36.81 4.67
C VAL A 626 -16.95 -36.22 3.31
N THR A 627 -15.88 -35.42 3.30
CA THR A 627 -15.29 -34.84 2.10
C THR A 627 -13.93 -35.49 1.87
N TYR A 628 -13.73 -36.10 0.70
CA TYR A 628 -12.44 -36.69 0.29
C TYR A 628 -11.59 -35.71 -0.51
N ALA A 629 -12.19 -34.80 -1.26
CA ALA A 629 -11.45 -33.78 -1.98
C ALA A 629 -12.19 -32.46 -1.88
N TYR A 630 -11.46 -31.42 -1.49
CA TYR A 630 -11.90 -30.04 -1.58
C TYR A 630 -10.80 -29.30 -2.34
N VAL A 631 -11.12 -28.69 -3.47
CA VAL A 631 -10.16 -27.91 -4.24
C VAL A 631 -10.77 -26.56 -4.53
N GLU A 632 -10.02 -25.52 -4.22
CA GLU A 632 -10.36 -24.13 -4.43
C GLU A 632 -9.20 -23.45 -5.19
N LEU A 633 -9.54 -22.87 -6.34
CA LEU A 633 -8.60 -22.26 -7.27
C LEU A 633 -8.97 -20.79 -7.47
N GLY A 634 -8.09 -19.88 -7.07
CA GLY A 634 -8.14 -18.47 -7.43
C GLY A 634 -7.54 -18.24 -8.80
N LEU A 635 -8.12 -17.33 -9.58
CA LEU A 635 -7.66 -16.88 -10.89
C LEU A 635 -7.62 -15.36 -10.90
N GLU A 636 -6.56 -14.79 -11.45
CA GLU A 636 -6.41 -13.36 -11.70
C GLU A 636 -5.88 -13.17 -13.13
N VAL A 637 -6.48 -12.27 -13.89
CA VAL A 637 -5.99 -11.85 -15.20
C VAL A 637 -5.95 -10.35 -15.24
N ILE A 638 -4.76 -9.76 -15.40
CA ILE A 638 -4.57 -8.31 -15.53
C ILE A 638 -4.15 -7.98 -16.95
N ILE A 639 -4.83 -6.99 -17.54
CA ILE A 639 -4.46 -6.37 -18.80
C ILE A 639 -4.23 -4.90 -18.50
N ASP A 640 -2.95 -4.52 -18.51
CA ASP A 640 -2.49 -3.15 -18.31
C ASP A 640 -1.77 -2.67 -19.58
N PRO A 641 -2.49 -2.00 -20.49
CA PRO A 641 -1.89 -1.41 -21.67
C PRO A 641 -0.97 -0.23 -21.38
N SER A 642 -1.08 0.45 -20.23
CA SER A 642 -0.27 1.64 -19.93
C SER A 642 1.16 1.24 -19.57
N ASP A 643 1.30 0.20 -18.74
CA ASP A 643 2.56 -0.39 -18.32
C ASP A 643 3.04 -1.51 -19.25
N GLY A 644 2.18 -1.95 -20.17
CA GLY A 644 2.53 -2.95 -21.18
C GLY A 644 2.61 -4.37 -20.61
N LEU A 645 1.64 -4.75 -19.77
CA LEU A 645 1.56 -6.05 -19.11
C LEU A 645 0.26 -6.77 -19.47
N PHE A 646 0.41 -8.05 -19.79
CA PHE A 646 -0.66 -9.04 -19.71
C PHE A 646 -0.20 -10.11 -18.73
N SER A 647 -0.97 -10.36 -17.67
CA SER A 647 -0.73 -11.46 -16.74
C SER A 647 -1.99 -12.30 -16.59
N ALA A 648 -1.82 -13.62 -16.49
CA ALA A 648 -2.85 -14.57 -16.13
C ALA A 648 -2.26 -15.53 -15.10
N THR A 649 -2.72 -15.47 -13.87
CA THR A 649 -2.17 -16.17 -12.72
C THR A 649 -3.26 -16.98 -12.04
N ALA A 650 -2.91 -18.13 -11.46
CA ALA A 650 -3.87 -18.97 -10.74
C ALA A 650 -3.19 -19.71 -9.59
N PHE A 651 -3.91 -19.82 -8.48
CA PHE A 651 -3.35 -20.31 -7.21
C PHE A 651 -4.30 -21.27 -6.51
N ILE A 652 -3.78 -22.41 -6.05
CA ILE A 652 -4.52 -23.36 -5.21
C ILE A 652 -4.50 -22.87 -3.77
N THR A 653 -5.67 -22.57 -3.20
CA THR A 653 -5.76 -21.98 -1.86
C THR A 653 -5.37 -23.01 -0.76
N PRO A 654 -4.92 -22.55 0.43
CA PRO A 654 -4.55 -23.44 1.53
C PRO A 654 -5.69 -24.34 2.05
N ASN A 655 -6.94 -24.00 1.71
CA ASN A 655 -8.12 -24.81 2.04
C ASN A 655 -8.19 -26.13 1.24
N SER A 656 -7.39 -26.26 0.18
CA SER A 656 -7.45 -27.38 -0.75
C SER A 656 -6.74 -28.64 -0.21
N TYR A 657 -7.40 -29.79 -0.29
CA TYR A 657 -6.87 -31.09 0.11
C TYR A 657 -7.46 -32.24 -0.71
N VAL A 658 -6.78 -33.40 -0.67
CA VAL A 658 -7.23 -34.62 -1.34
C VAL A 658 -6.99 -35.85 -0.45
N ILE A 659 -7.89 -36.82 -0.48
CA ILE A 659 -7.93 -38.04 0.34
C ILE A 659 -8.23 -37.76 1.82
N ASP A 660 -7.50 -36.83 2.45
CA ASP A 660 -7.58 -36.49 3.87
C ASP A 660 -7.33 -34.98 4.07
N PRO A 661 -8.01 -34.27 5.01
CA PRO A 661 -7.76 -32.86 5.29
C PRO A 661 -6.30 -32.53 5.64
N ALA A 662 -5.51 -33.48 6.14
CA ALA A 662 -4.07 -33.31 6.41
C ALA A 662 -3.18 -33.47 5.16
N CYS A 663 -3.75 -33.81 4.01
CA CYS A 663 -3.09 -33.91 2.70
C CYS A 663 -3.37 -32.65 1.87
N HIS A 664 -2.70 -31.56 2.24
CA HIS A 664 -2.89 -30.25 1.63
C HIS A 664 -2.32 -30.20 0.22
N LEU A 665 -3.07 -29.61 -0.71
CA LEU A 665 -2.61 -29.33 -2.06
C LEU A 665 -1.90 -27.98 -2.11
N THR A 666 -0.97 -27.84 -3.04
CA THR A 666 -0.27 -26.59 -3.34
C THR A 666 -0.02 -26.49 -4.83
N GLY A 667 0.08 -25.28 -5.36
CA GLY A 667 0.41 -25.06 -6.76
C GLY A 667 0.03 -23.68 -7.24
N GLY A 668 0.92 -23.10 -8.03
CA GLY A 668 0.71 -21.85 -8.73
C GLY A 668 0.89 -22.00 -10.23
N PHE A 669 0.23 -21.13 -10.98
CA PHE A 669 0.31 -20.98 -12.42
C PHE A 669 0.49 -19.49 -12.71
N ALA A 670 1.38 -19.15 -13.62
CA ALA A 670 1.46 -17.80 -14.15
C ALA A 670 1.84 -17.81 -15.63
N PHE A 671 1.16 -16.98 -16.40
CA PHE A 671 1.50 -16.63 -17.76
C PHE A 671 1.54 -15.11 -17.89
N CYS A 672 2.74 -14.56 -18.10
CA CYS A 672 2.95 -13.12 -18.23
C CYS A 672 3.59 -12.82 -19.59
N VAL A 673 3.15 -11.73 -20.21
CA VAL A 673 3.71 -11.16 -21.44
C VAL A 673 3.90 -9.68 -21.21
N TRP A 674 5.11 -9.20 -21.44
CA TRP A 674 5.43 -7.77 -21.42
C TRP A 674 5.50 -7.27 -22.85
N PHE A 675 4.92 -6.10 -23.12
CA PHE A 675 4.85 -5.49 -24.42
C PHE A 675 5.05 -3.97 -24.32
N ASN A 676 5.11 -3.27 -25.46
CA ASN A 676 5.20 -1.82 -25.44
C ASN A 676 3.84 -1.23 -25.05
N GLY A 677 3.77 -0.59 -23.88
CA GLY A 677 2.56 0.08 -23.44
C GLY A 677 2.26 1.39 -24.19
N THR A 678 1.14 2.02 -23.83
CA THR A 678 0.66 3.29 -24.41
C THR A 678 1.10 4.53 -23.65
N GLY A 679 1.69 4.37 -22.46
CA GLY A 679 2.30 5.42 -21.67
C GLY A 679 3.60 5.99 -22.26
N SER A 680 4.15 6.99 -21.58
CA SER A 680 5.34 7.75 -22.03
C SER A 680 6.66 7.27 -21.43
N GLY A 681 6.64 6.19 -20.63
CA GLY A 681 7.82 5.63 -19.97
C GLY A 681 8.61 4.63 -20.82
N PRO A 682 9.87 4.31 -20.45
CA PRO A 682 10.58 3.20 -21.05
C PRO A 682 9.93 1.87 -20.66
N TYR A 683 9.83 0.94 -21.62
CA TYR A 683 9.32 -0.42 -21.41
C TYR A 683 10.48 -1.43 -21.41
N PRO A 684 11.23 -1.57 -20.30
CA PRO A 684 12.47 -2.35 -20.28
C PRO A 684 12.27 -3.83 -20.58
N HIS A 685 11.07 -4.37 -20.31
CA HIS A 685 10.76 -5.79 -20.45
C HIS A 685 9.92 -6.10 -21.70
N ALA A 686 9.53 -5.11 -22.51
CA ALA A 686 8.67 -5.33 -23.68
C ALA A 686 9.26 -6.36 -24.64
N GLY A 687 8.51 -7.41 -24.99
CA GLY A 687 8.99 -8.54 -25.80
C GLY A 687 9.43 -9.77 -25.00
N ASP A 688 9.45 -9.68 -23.66
CA ASP A 688 9.66 -10.80 -22.74
C ASP A 688 8.34 -11.52 -22.43
N PHE A 689 8.43 -12.80 -22.02
CA PHE A 689 7.29 -13.58 -21.56
C PHE A 689 7.72 -14.72 -20.64
N VAL A 690 6.82 -15.18 -19.79
CA VAL A 690 7.03 -16.38 -18.98
C VAL A 690 5.73 -17.16 -18.84
N LEU A 691 5.84 -18.49 -18.93
CA LEU A 691 4.80 -19.43 -18.53
C LEU A 691 5.40 -20.33 -17.46
N THR A 692 4.83 -20.37 -16.27
CA THR A 692 5.28 -21.24 -15.19
C THR A 692 4.11 -21.93 -14.52
N ILE A 693 4.31 -23.19 -14.15
CA ILE A 693 3.42 -24.03 -13.36
C ILE A 693 4.30 -24.61 -12.28
N GLY A 694 4.06 -24.29 -11.01
CA GLY A 694 4.90 -24.80 -9.94
C GLY A 694 6.28 -24.13 -9.82
N GLY A 695 6.52 -22.98 -10.43
CA GLY A 695 7.79 -22.24 -10.35
C GLY A 695 8.89 -22.74 -11.32
N TYR A 696 10.15 -22.53 -10.97
CA TYR A 696 11.31 -22.66 -11.87
C TYR A 696 12.29 -23.76 -11.44
N HIS A 697 13.28 -24.06 -12.30
CA HIS A 697 14.38 -24.95 -11.94
C HIS A 697 15.23 -24.35 -10.80
N PRO A 698 15.70 -25.11 -9.80
CA PRO A 698 16.49 -24.56 -8.67
C PRO A 698 17.76 -23.80 -9.07
N LEU A 699 18.43 -24.23 -10.14
CA LEU A 699 19.61 -23.57 -10.72
C LEU A 699 19.29 -22.41 -11.70
N PHE A 700 18.01 -22.10 -11.95
CA PHE A 700 17.65 -21.02 -12.86
C PHE A 700 17.72 -19.67 -12.15
N ASN A 701 18.50 -18.75 -12.71
CA ASN A 701 18.58 -17.38 -12.22
C ASN A 701 17.34 -16.61 -12.70
N LYS A 702 16.28 -16.66 -11.89
CA LYS A 702 15.00 -15.99 -12.16
C LYS A 702 15.18 -14.45 -12.16
N PRO A 703 14.69 -13.74 -13.19
CA PRO A 703 14.59 -12.28 -13.16
C PRO A 703 13.64 -11.78 -12.07
N ASP A 704 13.89 -10.59 -11.52
CA ASP A 704 13.10 -10.04 -10.40
C ASP A 704 11.61 -9.82 -10.75
N TRP A 705 11.30 -9.49 -12.01
CA TRP A 705 9.92 -9.24 -12.47
C TRP A 705 9.14 -10.52 -12.83
N TYR A 706 9.75 -11.70 -12.75
CA TYR A 706 9.04 -12.96 -12.97
C TYR A 706 8.30 -13.37 -11.69
N PRO A 707 7.06 -13.89 -11.79
CA PRO A 707 6.22 -14.24 -10.65
C PRO A 707 6.83 -15.38 -9.82
N ASP A 708 6.48 -15.46 -8.53
CA ASP A 708 6.93 -16.52 -7.62
C ASP A 708 5.80 -17.51 -7.35
N GLU A 709 5.76 -18.59 -8.15
CA GLU A 709 4.70 -19.60 -8.05
C GLU A 709 5.13 -20.79 -7.16
N PRO A 710 4.30 -21.20 -6.17
CA PRO A 710 4.60 -22.38 -5.34
C PRO A 710 4.52 -23.66 -6.17
N ARG A 711 5.34 -24.66 -5.78
CA ARG A 711 5.38 -25.98 -6.44
C ARG A 711 4.00 -26.59 -6.58
N LEU A 712 3.68 -27.14 -7.76
CA LEU A 712 2.46 -27.91 -7.94
C LEU A 712 2.64 -29.27 -7.26
N GLY A 713 1.88 -29.55 -6.20
CA GLY A 713 2.17 -30.70 -5.36
C GLY A 713 1.19 -30.92 -4.21
N PHE A 714 1.64 -31.73 -3.27
CA PHE A 714 0.90 -32.06 -2.06
C PHE A 714 1.85 -32.21 -0.86
N ASN A 715 1.33 -31.94 0.33
CA ASN A 715 1.99 -32.18 1.60
C ASN A 715 1.03 -32.94 2.51
N TRP A 716 1.38 -34.18 2.85
CA TRP A 716 0.55 -35.08 3.62
C TRP A 716 1.22 -35.52 4.91
N GLN A 717 0.70 -35.04 6.03
CA GLN A 717 1.03 -35.57 7.35
C GLN A 717 0.11 -36.75 7.66
N VAL A 718 0.56 -37.97 7.34
CA VAL A 718 -0.25 -39.19 7.53
C VAL A 718 -0.54 -39.44 9.02
N ASN A 719 0.46 -39.21 9.87
CA ASN A 719 0.37 -39.23 11.34
C ASN A 719 1.58 -38.50 11.94
N ASP A 720 1.78 -38.55 13.26
CA ASP A 720 2.93 -37.95 13.98
C ASP A 720 4.29 -38.53 13.57
N GLN A 721 4.32 -39.67 12.88
CA GLN A 721 5.54 -40.39 12.51
C GLN A 721 5.84 -40.36 11.01
N ILE A 722 4.87 -40.13 10.13
CA ILE A 722 5.01 -40.25 8.67
C ILE A 722 4.57 -38.94 7.99
N SER A 723 5.46 -38.39 7.17
CA SER A 723 5.20 -37.25 6.28
C SER A 723 5.54 -37.64 4.83
N ILE A 724 4.67 -37.29 3.89
CA ILE A 724 4.87 -37.48 2.45
C ILE A 724 4.66 -36.14 1.75
N LYS A 725 5.68 -35.68 1.03
CA LYS A 725 5.66 -34.45 0.25
C LYS A 725 6.02 -34.76 -1.20
N GLY A 726 5.21 -34.28 -2.14
CA GLY A 726 5.49 -34.40 -3.56
C GLY A 726 5.32 -33.04 -4.22
N GLY A 727 6.17 -32.72 -5.20
CA GLY A 727 6.09 -31.47 -5.93
C GLY A 727 6.62 -31.60 -7.35
N ALA A 728 6.06 -30.85 -8.27
CA ALA A 728 6.48 -30.75 -9.66
C ALA A 728 6.45 -29.30 -10.13
N TYR A 729 7.16 -29.03 -11.20
CA TYR A 729 7.16 -27.75 -11.87
C TYR A 729 7.42 -27.87 -13.36
N PHE A 730 7.01 -26.84 -14.08
CA PHE A 730 7.28 -26.61 -15.49
C PHE A 730 7.42 -25.10 -15.70
N ALA A 731 8.45 -24.66 -16.42
CA ALA A 731 8.59 -23.27 -16.81
C ALA A 731 9.09 -23.14 -18.24
N LEU A 732 8.58 -22.14 -18.95
CA LEU A 732 8.93 -21.78 -20.31
C LEU A 732 9.22 -20.28 -20.35
N THR A 733 10.41 -19.93 -20.79
CA THR A 733 10.92 -18.57 -20.94
C THR A 733 11.47 -18.39 -22.37
N PRO A 734 11.90 -17.18 -22.78
CA PRO A 734 12.41 -16.97 -24.12
C PRO A 734 13.69 -17.77 -24.43
N SER A 735 14.45 -18.15 -23.40
CA SER A 735 15.73 -18.87 -23.54
C SER A 735 15.69 -20.33 -23.09
N CYS A 736 14.77 -20.70 -22.19
CA CYS A 736 14.76 -22.01 -21.53
C CYS A 736 13.38 -22.66 -21.50
N VAL A 737 13.34 -23.99 -21.50
CA VAL A 737 12.23 -24.80 -20.99
C VAL A 737 12.76 -25.67 -19.87
N MET A 738 12.01 -25.73 -18.79
CA MET A 738 12.39 -26.35 -17.53
C MET A 738 11.23 -27.23 -17.07
N GLY A 739 11.55 -28.33 -16.41
CA GLY A 739 10.54 -29.12 -15.75
C GLY A 739 11.18 -30.12 -14.82
N GLY A 740 10.52 -30.42 -13.72
CA GLY A 740 11.07 -31.35 -12.76
C GLY A 740 10.06 -31.74 -11.71
N GLY A 741 10.45 -32.67 -10.86
CA GLY A 741 9.64 -33.12 -9.76
C GLY A 741 10.45 -33.83 -8.68
N SER A 742 9.88 -33.85 -7.49
CA SER A 742 10.46 -34.44 -6.29
C SER A 742 9.40 -35.17 -5.48
N LEU A 743 9.82 -36.22 -4.79
CA LEU A 743 9.05 -36.99 -3.84
C LEU A 743 9.93 -37.23 -2.61
N ASP A 744 9.48 -36.72 -1.47
CA ASP A 744 10.10 -36.88 -0.17
C ASP A 744 9.15 -37.63 0.77
N LEU A 745 9.62 -38.73 1.34
CA LEU A 745 8.94 -39.47 2.39
C LEU A 745 9.85 -39.49 3.61
N GLN A 746 9.32 -39.02 4.74
CA GLN A 746 10.03 -39.00 6.02
C GLN A 746 9.27 -39.83 7.05
N PHE A 747 10.00 -40.68 7.78
CA PHE A 747 9.53 -41.44 8.91
C PHE A 747 10.36 -41.11 10.14
N SER A 748 9.71 -40.80 11.27
CA SER A 748 10.39 -40.56 12.55
C SER A 748 9.59 -41.20 13.68
N SER A 749 10.23 -42.06 14.47
CA SER A 749 9.64 -42.69 15.65
C SER A 749 10.68 -42.80 16.76
N GLY A 750 10.61 -41.86 17.72
CA GLY A 750 11.56 -41.77 18.84
C GLY A 750 13.00 -41.55 18.37
N ASN A 751 13.85 -42.56 18.55
CA ASN A 751 15.27 -42.51 18.15
C ASN A 751 15.54 -42.99 16.71
N LEU A 752 14.50 -43.46 16.00
CA LEU A 752 14.59 -43.97 14.64
C LEU A 752 14.09 -42.90 13.66
N SER A 753 14.87 -42.60 12.63
CA SER A 753 14.42 -41.79 11.50
C SER A 753 14.79 -42.48 10.19
N ALA A 754 13.89 -42.53 9.22
CA ALA A 754 14.12 -43.04 7.88
C ALA A 754 13.60 -42.05 6.84
N TRP A 755 14.23 -42.01 5.68
CA TRP A 755 13.81 -41.13 4.59
C TRP A 755 13.98 -41.82 3.24
N PHE A 756 13.15 -41.39 2.31
CA PHE A 756 13.25 -41.71 0.89
C PHE A 756 13.04 -40.40 0.11
N THR A 757 14.02 -40.04 -0.70
CA THR A 757 13.98 -38.86 -1.56
C THR A 757 14.23 -39.30 -2.99
N ALA A 758 13.37 -38.88 -3.92
CA ALA A 758 13.57 -39.07 -5.35
C ALA A 758 13.29 -37.74 -6.06
N TYR A 759 14.13 -37.37 -7.02
CA TYR A 759 13.93 -36.17 -7.81
C TYR A 759 14.40 -36.36 -9.26
N ALA A 760 13.84 -35.57 -10.16
CA ALA A 760 14.26 -35.49 -11.55
C ALA A 760 14.01 -34.07 -12.05
N ASP A 761 15.08 -33.33 -12.34
CA ASP A 761 15.04 -31.95 -12.82
C ASP A 761 15.64 -31.89 -14.22
N PHE A 762 14.95 -31.22 -15.14
CA PHE A 762 15.34 -31.04 -16.53
C PHE A 762 15.39 -29.55 -16.85
N LEU A 763 16.44 -29.15 -17.55
CA LEU A 763 16.59 -27.82 -18.09
C LEU A 763 17.14 -27.88 -19.50
N VAL A 764 16.39 -27.33 -20.45
CA VAL A 764 16.73 -27.30 -21.87
C VAL A 764 16.75 -25.84 -22.32
N GLN A 765 17.80 -25.46 -23.02
CA GLN A 765 17.99 -24.15 -23.61
C GLN A 765 17.84 -24.26 -25.12
N TRP A 766 17.16 -23.27 -25.72
CA TRP A 766 16.76 -23.36 -27.12
C TRP A 766 17.93 -23.20 -28.10
N LYS A 767 18.73 -22.13 -27.95
CA LYS A 767 19.81 -21.78 -28.88
C LYS A 767 20.96 -21.00 -28.18
N PRO A 768 22.21 -21.47 -28.28
CA PRO A 768 22.59 -22.77 -28.83
C PRO A 768 21.93 -23.88 -27.99
N PHE A 769 21.52 -24.97 -28.67
CA PHE A 769 20.72 -25.99 -28.02
C PHE A 769 21.59 -26.72 -26.99
N TYR A 770 21.19 -26.67 -25.73
CA TYR A 770 21.90 -27.33 -24.64
C TYR A 770 20.89 -27.85 -23.63
N TYR A 771 21.13 -28.99 -23.01
CA TYR A 771 20.30 -29.46 -21.91
C TYR A 771 21.15 -30.02 -20.78
N THR A 772 20.60 -29.94 -19.57
CA THR A 772 21.06 -30.66 -18.38
C THR A 772 19.87 -31.40 -17.77
N ALA A 773 20.12 -32.57 -17.21
CA ALA A 773 19.12 -33.31 -16.44
C ALA A 773 19.78 -33.96 -15.21
N ASP A 774 19.22 -33.69 -14.04
CA ASP A 774 19.69 -34.19 -12.76
C ASP A 774 18.62 -35.11 -12.16
N ILE A 775 18.95 -36.39 -11.98
CA ILE A 775 18.03 -37.42 -11.51
C ILE A 775 18.67 -38.12 -10.32
N GLY A 776 18.03 -38.07 -9.16
CA GLY A 776 18.56 -38.65 -7.93
C GLY A 776 17.55 -39.51 -7.18
N ILE A 777 18.07 -40.51 -6.49
CA ILE A 777 17.33 -41.31 -5.51
C ILE A 777 18.21 -41.56 -4.29
N SER A 778 17.70 -41.29 -3.10
CA SER A 778 18.37 -41.59 -1.83
C SER A 778 17.38 -42.27 -0.89
N ILE A 779 17.83 -43.35 -0.26
CA ILE A 779 17.12 -44.05 0.81
C ILE A 779 18.06 -44.19 2.01
N GLY A 780 17.60 -43.80 3.19
CA GLY A 780 18.42 -43.82 4.38
C GLY A 780 17.65 -44.13 5.66
N VAL A 781 18.39 -44.60 6.66
CA VAL A 781 17.92 -44.84 8.01
C VAL A 781 18.97 -44.38 9.01
N SER A 782 18.52 -43.77 10.10
CA SER A 782 19.35 -43.37 11.22
C SER A 782 18.74 -43.81 12.54
N TYR A 783 19.59 -44.25 13.46
CA TYR A 783 19.17 -44.65 14.80
C TYR A 783 20.09 -44.04 15.86
N ARG A 784 19.51 -43.31 16.81
CA ARG A 784 20.22 -42.69 17.94
C ARG A 784 20.30 -43.66 19.12
N LEU A 785 21.50 -44.15 19.43
CA LEU A 785 21.78 -44.98 20.59
C LEU A 785 22.14 -44.10 21.80
N HIS A 786 21.39 -44.24 22.89
CA HIS A 786 21.75 -43.67 24.19
C HIS A 786 22.48 -44.72 25.04
N LEU A 787 23.79 -44.54 25.23
CA LEU A 787 24.63 -45.40 26.06
C LEU A 787 25.09 -44.62 27.31
N LEU A 788 24.30 -44.63 28.40
CA LEU A 788 24.57 -44.11 29.77
C LEU A 788 25.24 -42.71 29.93
N PHE A 789 26.37 -42.42 29.27
CA PHE A 789 27.06 -41.12 29.20
C PHE A 789 27.38 -40.65 27.75
N VAL A 790 27.02 -41.41 26.71
CA VAL A 790 27.36 -41.11 25.30
C VAL A 790 26.17 -41.39 24.37
N THR A 791 25.82 -40.43 23.53
CA THR A 791 24.86 -40.60 22.43
C THR A 791 25.63 -40.86 21.13
N LYS A 792 25.35 -41.98 20.45
CA LYS A 792 25.91 -42.30 19.12
C LYS A 792 24.79 -42.52 18.12
N THR A 793 24.82 -41.77 17.02
CA THR A 793 23.89 -41.95 15.90
C THR A 793 24.55 -42.85 14.86
N ILE A 794 23.90 -43.97 14.52
CA ILE A 794 24.26 -44.82 13.38
C ILE A 794 23.43 -44.34 12.19
N LYS A 795 24.08 -44.03 11.06
CA LYS A 795 23.43 -43.61 9.81
C LYS A 795 23.85 -44.56 8.69
N VAL A 796 22.89 -45.12 7.97
CA VAL A 796 23.11 -45.93 6.75
C VAL A 796 22.30 -45.29 5.63
N GLU A 797 22.97 -44.98 4.51
CA GLU A 797 22.37 -44.32 3.35
C GLU A 797 22.84 -45.01 2.07
N LEU A 798 21.94 -45.14 1.12
CA LEU A 798 22.16 -45.69 -0.22
C LEU A 798 21.46 -44.75 -1.21
N GLY A 799 22.19 -44.27 -2.20
CA GLY A 799 21.59 -43.51 -3.29
C GLY A 799 22.48 -43.42 -4.52
N ALA A 800 21.89 -42.87 -5.58
CA ALA A 800 22.55 -42.63 -6.84
C ALA A 800 22.04 -41.35 -7.47
N ASP A 801 22.96 -40.54 -7.98
CA ASP A 801 22.71 -39.27 -8.63
C ASP A 801 23.25 -39.35 -10.07
N LEU A 802 22.40 -39.09 -11.05
CA LEU A 802 22.73 -39.06 -12.47
C LEU A 802 22.61 -37.63 -12.96
N THR A 803 23.72 -37.05 -13.42
CA THR A 803 23.75 -35.77 -14.14
C THR A 803 24.03 -36.04 -15.61
N LEU A 804 23.12 -35.63 -16.48
CA LEU A 804 23.21 -35.74 -17.95
C LEU A 804 23.36 -34.35 -18.55
N TRP A 805 24.16 -34.21 -19.60
CA TRP A 805 24.24 -32.98 -20.40
C TRP A 805 24.37 -33.28 -21.89
N GLY A 806 24.10 -32.30 -22.74
CA GLY A 806 24.38 -32.40 -24.16
C GLY A 806 23.84 -31.23 -24.98
N PRO A 807 24.04 -31.23 -26.31
CA PRO A 807 24.78 -32.21 -27.12
C PRO A 807 26.30 -31.93 -27.19
N PRO A 808 27.14 -32.91 -27.60
CA PRO A 808 26.90 -34.35 -27.60
C PRO A 808 26.60 -34.85 -26.18
N THR A 809 25.79 -35.90 -26.07
CA THR A 809 25.34 -36.41 -24.77
C THR A 809 26.49 -37.01 -23.97
N GLY A 810 26.73 -36.48 -22.78
CA GLY A 810 27.61 -37.02 -21.75
C GLY A 810 26.91 -37.04 -20.39
N GLY A 811 27.52 -37.68 -19.41
CA GLY A 811 26.95 -37.71 -18.07
C GLY A 811 27.84 -38.37 -17.03
N GLU A 812 27.46 -38.19 -15.77
CA GLU A 812 28.09 -38.76 -14.60
C GLU A 812 27.06 -39.41 -13.69
N VAL A 813 27.36 -40.63 -13.24
CA VAL A 813 26.58 -41.33 -12.21
C VAL A 813 27.42 -41.37 -10.93
N HIS A 814 27.00 -40.64 -9.91
CA HIS A 814 27.58 -40.70 -8.58
C HIS A 814 26.79 -41.69 -7.72
N ILE A 815 27.43 -42.76 -7.25
CA ILE A 815 26.80 -43.75 -6.37
C ILE A 815 27.36 -43.54 -4.97
N HIS A 816 26.49 -43.29 -3.99
CA HIS A 816 26.86 -43.12 -2.59
C HIS A 816 26.28 -44.25 -1.73
N LEU A 817 27.18 -45.03 -1.12
CA LEU A 817 26.89 -46.12 -0.17
C LEU A 817 27.42 -45.72 1.21
N TRP A 818 26.84 -46.28 2.27
CA TRP A 818 27.18 -45.96 3.67
C TRP A 818 28.68 -46.02 4.06
N ILE A 819 29.55 -46.69 3.30
CA ILE A 819 31.01 -46.74 3.53
C ILE A 819 31.83 -46.26 2.31
N ILE A 820 31.27 -46.32 1.10
CA ILE A 820 32.01 -46.05 -0.14
C ILE A 820 31.16 -45.22 -1.09
N SER A 821 31.78 -44.28 -1.81
CA SER A 821 31.15 -43.60 -2.94
C SER A 821 32.09 -43.64 -4.15
N PHE A 822 31.52 -43.69 -5.35
CA PHE A 822 32.29 -43.67 -6.60
C PHE A 822 31.47 -43.04 -7.73
N THR A 823 32.15 -42.41 -8.67
CA THR A 823 31.54 -41.77 -9.84
C THR A 823 31.91 -42.53 -11.11
N VAL A 824 30.94 -42.76 -11.99
CA VAL A 824 31.13 -43.33 -13.33
C VAL A 824 30.75 -42.28 -14.38
N SER A 825 31.73 -41.73 -15.08
CA SER A 825 31.52 -40.79 -16.18
C SER A 825 31.40 -41.53 -17.53
N PHE A 826 30.55 -41.05 -18.43
CA PHE A 826 30.41 -41.55 -19.80
C PHE A 826 30.18 -40.40 -20.80
N GLY A 827 30.53 -40.62 -22.06
CA GLY A 827 30.42 -39.61 -23.11
C GLY A 827 31.43 -38.45 -22.96
N PRO A 828 31.24 -37.35 -23.69
CA PRO A 828 32.14 -36.20 -23.69
C PRO A 828 32.09 -35.41 -22.38
N SER A 829 33.21 -34.78 -22.00
CA SER A 829 33.28 -33.91 -20.83
C SER A 829 32.29 -32.74 -20.94
N TYR A 830 31.79 -32.29 -19.78
CA TYR A 830 30.91 -31.13 -19.67
C TYR A 830 31.41 -29.92 -20.49
N GLY A 831 30.53 -29.31 -21.27
CA GLY A 831 30.82 -28.15 -22.12
C GLY A 831 31.28 -28.44 -23.56
N GLN A 832 31.65 -29.67 -23.93
CA GLN A 832 32.18 -29.95 -25.28
C GLN A 832 31.11 -30.12 -26.37
N GLY A 833 30.37 -29.07 -26.78
CA GLY A 833 29.56 -29.18 -28.02
C GLY A 833 28.52 -28.11 -28.31
N ASN A 834 28.93 -27.00 -28.92
CA ASN A 834 27.99 -26.12 -29.61
C ASN A 834 28.59 -25.70 -30.96
N ASP A 835 28.31 -26.47 -32.01
CA ASP A 835 28.62 -26.05 -33.38
C ASP A 835 27.69 -24.91 -33.78
N TYR A 836 28.25 -23.89 -34.41
CA TYR A 836 27.45 -22.79 -34.97
C TYR A 836 26.63 -23.28 -36.16
N LEU A 837 25.39 -22.80 -36.27
CA LEU A 837 24.46 -23.13 -37.34
C LEU A 837 24.86 -22.47 -38.66
N SER A 838 24.59 -23.17 -39.76
CA SER A 838 24.58 -22.55 -41.09
C SER A 838 23.42 -21.56 -41.22
N PHE A 839 23.47 -20.67 -42.21
CA PHE A 839 22.36 -19.75 -42.47
C PHE A 839 21.04 -20.48 -42.80
N SER A 840 21.11 -21.57 -43.58
CA SER A 840 19.92 -22.38 -43.90
C SER A 840 19.28 -23.01 -42.67
N ASP A 841 20.09 -23.50 -41.72
CA ASP A 841 19.57 -24.06 -40.46
C ASP A 841 19.03 -22.96 -39.55
N PHE A 842 19.68 -21.79 -39.51
CA PHE A 842 19.21 -20.63 -38.77
C PHE A 842 17.86 -20.11 -39.29
N GLN A 843 17.64 -20.13 -40.61
CA GLN A 843 16.38 -19.68 -41.22
C GLN A 843 15.16 -20.45 -40.67
N THR A 844 15.31 -21.73 -40.32
CA THR A 844 14.22 -22.53 -39.71
C THR A 844 13.77 -22.02 -38.34
N LEU A 845 14.57 -21.16 -37.70
CA LEU A 845 14.30 -20.56 -36.38
C LEU A 845 13.57 -19.21 -36.45
N LEU A 846 13.37 -18.69 -37.65
CA LEU A 846 12.58 -17.49 -37.95
C LEU A 846 11.12 -17.88 -38.24
N PRO A 847 10.17 -16.93 -38.21
CA PRO A 847 8.77 -17.22 -38.57
C PRO A 847 8.65 -17.84 -39.97
N GLN A 848 7.97 -18.99 -40.07
CA GLN A 848 7.84 -19.77 -41.32
C GLN A 848 6.51 -19.52 -42.04
N ASP A 849 6.52 -19.54 -43.38
CA ASP A 849 5.31 -19.50 -44.22
C ASP A 849 4.55 -20.83 -44.14
N LYS A 850 3.50 -20.93 -43.31
CA LYS A 850 2.62 -22.11 -43.31
C LYS A 850 1.65 -22.05 -44.49
N ALA A 851 1.67 -23.07 -45.37
CA ALA A 851 0.90 -23.15 -46.62
C ALA A 851 -0.65 -23.12 -46.50
N GLN A 852 -1.23 -23.08 -45.30
CA GLN A 852 -2.70 -23.06 -45.11
C GLN A 852 -3.33 -21.65 -45.11
N SER A 853 -2.54 -20.59 -45.09
CA SER A 853 -3.03 -19.21 -45.20
C SER A 853 -3.09 -18.73 -46.66
N GLN A 854 -3.31 -19.60 -47.65
CA GLN A 854 -3.38 -19.20 -49.07
C GLN A 854 -4.50 -18.18 -49.37
N GLN A 855 -5.56 -18.13 -48.55
CA GLN A 855 -6.63 -17.13 -48.72
C GLN A 855 -6.28 -15.76 -48.13
N GLN A 856 -5.34 -15.69 -47.17
CA GLN A 856 -4.73 -14.44 -46.69
C GLN A 856 -3.46 -14.06 -47.48
N ALA A 857 -2.79 -15.04 -48.09
CA ALA A 857 -1.62 -14.85 -48.96
C ALA A 857 -1.96 -14.14 -50.28
N MET A 858 -3.21 -14.23 -50.76
CA MET A 858 -3.64 -13.44 -51.92
C MET A 858 -3.79 -11.95 -51.62
N MET A 859 -3.97 -11.55 -50.35
CA MET A 859 -3.98 -10.13 -49.94
C MET A 859 -2.58 -9.57 -49.62
N SER A 860 -1.57 -10.43 -49.44
CA SER A 860 -0.16 -10.05 -49.24
C SER A 860 0.71 -10.21 -50.51
N ARG A 861 0.16 -10.78 -51.58
CA ARG A 861 0.86 -11.00 -52.87
C ARG A 861 1.16 -9.72 -53.67
N SER A 862 0.76 -8.54 -53.21
CA SER A 862 1.13 -7.27 -53.83
C SER A 862 2.38 -6.60 -53.24
N LEU A 863 3.03 -7.21 -52.23
CA LEU A 863 4.17 -6.61 -51.54
C LEU A 863 5.54 -6.78 -52.24
N THR A 864 5.63 -7.46 -53.38
CA THR A 864 6.90 -7.62 -54.12
C THR A 864 6.75 -7.19 -55.57
N ALA A 865 7.04 -5.92 -55.83
CA ALA A 865 7.40 -5.44 -57.15
C ALA A 865 8.92 -5.27 -57.23
N VAL A 866 9.53 -6.04 -58.14
CA VAL A 866 10.88 -5.87 -58.72
C VAL A 866 12.09 -6.26 -57.86
N ALA A 867 12.34 -7.57 -57.74
CA ALA A 867 13.71 -8.09 -57.72
C ALA A 867 13.80 -9.28 -58.71
N PRO A 868 14.91 -9.43 -59.46
CA PRO A 868 15.05 -10.48 -60.48
C PRO A 868 14.97 -11.89 -59.87
N GLU A 869 14.34 -12.80 -60.62
CA GLU A 869 13.75 -14.08 -60.17
C GLU A 869 14.71 -15.20 -59.71
N ASP A 870 16.03 -15.01 -59.65
CA ASP A 870 16.95 -16.17 -59.56
C ASP A 870 17.56 -16.52 -58.20
N ASP A 871 17.37 -15.79 -57.10
CA ASP A 871 17.91 -16.20 -55.77
C ASP A 871 17.21 -15.51 -54.58
N MET A 872 15.97 -15.90 -54.22
CA MET A 872 15.37 -15.45 -52.95
C MET A 872 14.79 -16.58 -52.11
N PRO A 873 15.31 -16.82 -50.88
CA PRO A 873 14.57 -17.53 -49.85
C PRO A 873 13.28 -16.77 -49.49
N PRO A 874 12.19 -17.46 -49.10
CA PRO A 874 10.92 -16.83 -48.78
C PRO A 874 10.99 -16.06 -47.44
N PHE A 875 11.05 -14.72 -47.49
CA PHE A 875 11.09 -13.85 -46.30
C PHE A 875 9.74 -13.19 -45.96
N ASN A 876 8.63 -13.62 -46.57
CA ASN A 876 7.32 -12.98 -46.41
C ASN A 876 6.81 -12.91 -44.95
N ASN A 877 7.28 -13.80 -44.08
CA ASN A 877 6.93 -13.81 -42.65
C ASN A 877 7.98 -13.17 -41.72
N VAL A 878 9.12 -12.72 -42.24
CA VAL A 878 10.16 -12.03 -41.46
C VAL A 878 9.89 -10.54 -41.37
N ILE A 879 9.39 -9.91 -42.45
CA ILE A 879 8.96 -8.51 -42.45
C ILE A 879 7.44 -8.47 -42.64
N LYS A 880 6.75 -7.76 -41.77
CA LYS A 880 5.29 -7.61 -41.80
C LYS A 880 4.93 -6.14 -41.93
N MET A 881 3.96 -5.85 -42.80
CA MET A 881 3.26 -4.57 -42.78
C MET A 881 1.85 -4.81 -42.27
N VAL A 882 1.47 -4.07 -41.24
CA VAL A 882 0.18 -4.19 -40.57
C VAL A 882 -0.58 -2.90 -40.78
N ILE A 883 -1.73 -2.95 -41.45
CA ILE A 883 -2.62 -1.80 -41.53
C ILE A 883 -3.41 -1.75 -40.22
N ASN A 884 -3.20 -0.67 -39.46
CA ASN A 884 -3.81 -0.49 -38.15
C ASN A 884 -5.21 0.15 -38.27
N ALA A 885 -5.43 1.05 -39.23
CA ALA A 885 -6.70 1.74 -39.45
C ALA A 885 -6.81 2.33 -40.86
N GLY A 886 -8.03 2.73 -41.26
CA GLY A 886 -8.28 3.53 -42.46
C GLY A 886 -8.18 2.80 -43.80
N GLN A 887 -8.10 1.46 -43.82
CA GLN A 887 -8.19 0.68 -45.07
C GLN A 887 -9.64 0.58 -45.56
N PHE A 888 -9.86 0.74 -46.87
CA PHE A 888 -11.16 0.46 -47.45
C PHE A 888 -11.45 -1.06 -47.46
N PRO A 889 -12.68 -1.50 -47.13
CA PRO A 889 -13.03 -2.93 -47.04
C PRO A 889 -12.92 -3.72 -48.35
N GLN A 890 -12.95 -3.04 -49.50
CA GLN A 890 -12.73 -3.69 -50.79
C GLN A 890 -11.27 -3.55 -51.23
N PRO A 891 -10.53 -4.66 -51.37
CA PRO A 891 -9.17 -4.61 -51.87
C PRO A 891 -9.16 -4.18 -53.33
N SER A 892 -8.17 -3.38 -53.74
CA SER A 892 -7.96 -3.07 -55.14
C SER A 892 -7.67 -4.36 -55.93
N PRO A 893 -8.19 -4.54 -57.16
CA PRO A 893 -7.96 -5.73 -57.98
C PRO A 893 -6.48 -6.02 -58.28
N ASP A 894 -5.62 -5.00 -58.18
CA ASP A 894 -4.16 -5.08 -58.38
C ASP A 894 -3.37 -5.17 -57.05
N GLY A 895 -4.07 -5.25 -55.91
CA GLY A 895 -3.49 -5.40 -54.58
C GLY A 895 -2.91 -4.12 -53.97
N ARG A 896 -3.16 -2.93 -54.56
CA ARG A 896 -2.88 -1.65 -53.91
C ARG A 896 -3.80 -1.42 -52.71
N TRP A 897 -3.29 -0.71 -51.70
CA TRP A 897 -4.11 -0.29 -50.57
C TRP A 897 -4.90 0.96 -50.94
N LEU A 898 -6.22 0.83 -50.98
CA LEU A 898 -7.11 1.98 -50.98
C LEU A 898 -7.36 2.38 -49.52
N VAL A 899 -7.02 3.61 -49.18
CA VAL A 899 -6.97 4.07 -47.80
C VAL A 899 -7.59 5.46 -47.64
N ARG A 900 -8.09 5.76 -46.45
CA ARG A 900 -8.60 7.09 -46.07
C ARG A 900 -7.46 7.93 -45.52
N ALA A 901 -7.12 9.03 -46.19
CA ALA A 901 -5.94 9.81 -45.82
C ALA A 901 -5.98 10.42 -44.40
N ASP A 902 -7.16 10.61 -43.82
CA ASP A 902 -7.36 11.14 -42.46
C ASP A 902 -7.33 10.07 -41.37
N GLU A 903 -7.66 8.82 -41.70
CA GLU A 903 -7.73 7.69 -40.75
C GLU A 903 -6.64 6.62 -40.98
N PHE A 904 -5.90 6.70 -42.09
CA PHE A 904 -4.97 5.65 -42.48
C PHE A 904 -3.77 5.62 -41.55
N LYS A 905 -3.56 4.45 -40.94
CA LYS A 905 -2.45 4.18 -40.05
C LYS A 905 -1.93 2.80 -40.36
N PHE A 906 -0.61 2.67 -40.50
CA PHE A 906 0.03 1.36 -40.66
C PHE A 906 1.35 1.29 -39.90
N SER A 907 1.84 0.07 -39.72
CA SER A 907 3.10 -0.23 -39.03
C SER A 907 3.90 -1.22 -39.85
N VAL A 908 5.22 -1.17 -39.74
CA VAL A 908 6.15 -2.09 -40.37
C VAL A 908 6.99 -2.73 -39.27
N GLU A 909 6.96 -4.04 -39.20
CA GLU A 909 7.62 -4.84 -38.16
C GLU A 909 8.54 -5.88 -38.80
N THR A 910 9.63 -6.21 -38.12
CA THR A 910 10.54 -7.27 -38.53
C THR A 910 10.78 -8.25 -37.39
N ALA A 911 10.97 -9.53 -37.70
CA ALA A 911 11.43 -10.54 -36.75
C ALA A 911 12.95 -10.44 -36.47
N TRP A 912 13.65 -9.59 -37.21
CA TRP A 912 15.09 -9.39 -37.18
C TRP A 912 15.43 -7.98 -36.69
N PRO A 913 16.18 -7.82 -35.58
CA PRO A 913 16.60 -6.51 -35.07
C PRO A 913 17.40 -5.70 -36.10
N LEU A 914 17.12 -4.41 -36.19
CA LEU A 914 17.71 -3.50 -37.17
C LEU A 914 18.90 -2.75 -36.58
N THR A 915 19.91 -2.52 -37.41
CA THR A 915 21.01 -1.57 -37.13
C THR A 915 20.79 -0.23 -37.82
N GLU A 916 19.92 -0.19 -38.83
CA GLU A 916 19.57 1.00 -39.62
C GLU A 916 18.17 0.81 -40.23
N LEU A 917 17.41 1.89 -40.35
CA LEU A 917 16.15 1.92 -41.11
C LEU A 917 16.20 3.07 -42.11
N ASP A 918 16.01 2.74 -43.38
CA ASP A 918 16.09 3.68 -44.50
C ASP A 918 14.69 4.09 -44.95
N LEU A 919 14.38 5.38 -44.83
CA LEU A 919 13.18 5.99 -45.42
C LEU A 919 13.53 6.53 -46.81
N VAL A 920 13.06 5.85 -47.85
CA VAL A 920 13.41 6.16 -49.25
C VAL A 920 12.39 7.15 -49.81
N GLY A 921 12.79 8.42 -49.91
CA GLY A 921 12.02 9.50 -50.52
C GLY A 921 12.24 9.65 -52.03
N PRO A 922 11.70 10.73 -52.63
CA PRO A 922 11.81 11.01 -54.06
C PRO A 922 13.25 11.33 -54.51
N SER A 923 13.98 12.09 -53.68
CA SER A 923 15.31 12.63 -54.03
C SER A 923 16.41 12.24 -53.04
N THR A 924 16.04 11.81 -51.84
CA THR A 924 16.93 11.53 -50.71
C THR A 924 16.47 10.28 -49.97
N THR A 925 17.41 9.61 -49.29
CA THR A 925 17.12 8.52 -48.36
C THR A 925 17.52 8.96 -46.97
N SER A 926 16.55 9.05 -46.07
CA SER A 926 16.79 9.41 -44.67
C SER A 926 17.11 8.15 -43.88
N LYS A 927 18.30 8.12 -43.27
CA LYS A 927 18.78 6.99 -42.48
C LYS A 927 18.44 7.21 -41.01
N LEU A 928 17.60 6.34 -40.46
CA LEU A 928 17.23 6.36 -39.05
C LEU A 928 18.10 5.37 -38.28
N ALA A 929 18.80 5.89 -37.27
CA ALA A 929 19.56 5.06 -36.33
C ALA A 929 18.64 4.52 -35.22
N PRO A 930 18.95 3.34 -34.65
CA PRO A 930 18.29 2.85 -33.44
C PRO A 930 18.39 3.86 -32.27
N PRO A 931 17.43 3.88 -31.34
CA PRO A 931 17.49 4.79 -30.20
C PRO A 931 18.71 4.50 -29.32
N THR A 932 19.14 5.50 -28.55
CA THR A 932 20.21 5.33 -27.55
C THR A 932 19.73 4.44 -26.41
N LEU A 933 20.49 3.40 -26.06
CA LEU A 933 20.15 2.51 -24.95
C LEU A 933 20.30 3.23 -23.60
N VAL A 934 19.28 3.11 -22.74
CA VAL A 934 19.27 3.65 -21.37
C VAL A 934 18.73 2.57 -20.43
N PRO A 935 19.56 1.98 -19.54
CA PRO A 935 21.00 2.20 -19.41
C PRO A 935 21.81 1.65 -20.60
N ALA A 936 23.05 2.12 -20.76
CA ALA A 936 23.99 1.58 -21.75
C ALA A 936 24.32 0.10 -21.45
N ASP A 937 24.54 -0.70 -22.49
CA ASP A 937 24.91 -2.12 -22.35
C ASP A 937 26.41 -2.24 -22.02
N ALA A 938 26.72 -2.34 -20.73
CA ALA A 938 28.09 -2.50 -20.24
C ALA A 938 28.76 -3.82 -20.68
N SER A 939 27.97 -4.80 -21.14
CA SER A 939 28.45 -6.09 -21.62
C SER A 939 28.63 -6.16 -23.14
N ALA A 940 28.38 -5.06 -23.85
CA ALA A 940 28.41 -5.01 -25.31
C ALA A 940 29.80 -5.32 -25.92
N PRO A 941 29.85 -5.95 -27.11
CA PRO A 941 31.10 -6.29 -27.76
C PRO A 941 31.83 -5.04 -28.27
N SER A 942 33.13 -5.13 -28.54
CA SER A 942 33.92 -3.98 -29.02
C SER A 942 33.47 -3.41 -30.37
N CYS A 943 32.70 -4.18 -31.16
CA CYS A 943 32.11 -3.73 -32.43
C CYS A 943 30.76 -3.01 -32.26
N ALA A 944 30.22 -2.94 -31.04
CA ALA A 944 29.00 -2.23 -30.74
C ALA A 944 29.15 -0.71 -30.88
N ARG A 945 28.02 -0.03 -31.12
CA ARG A 945 27.96 1.43 -31.20
C ARG A 945 28.39 2.06 -29.87
N GLN A 946 29.18 3.12 -29.96
CA GLN A 946 29.58 3.94 -28.81
C GLN A 946 28.70 5.20 -28.72
N PRO A 947 28.33 5.69 -27.51
CA PRO A 947 28.77 5.22 -26.19
C PRO A 947 27.84 4.17 -25.52
N ASP A 948 26.75 3.77 -26.17
CA ASP A 948 25.65 3.06 -25.51
C ASP A 948 25.67 1.54 -25.63
N GLY A 949 26.56 1.00 -26.46
CA GLY A 949 26.73 -0.45 -26.63
C GLY A 949 25.68 -1.10 -27.54
N TYR A 950 24.98 -0.36 -28.40
CA TYR A 950 23.98 -0.97 -29.30
C TYR A 950 24.64 -1.91 -30.33
N TYR A 951 24.15 -3.15 -30.41
CA TYR A 951 24.57 -4.14 -31.41
C TYR A 951 23.46 -5.15 -31.71
N VAL A 952 23.58 -5.80 -32.86
CA VAL A 952 22.77 -6.96 -33.26
C VAL A 952 23.72 -8.10 -33.55
N GLY A 953 23.75 -9.14 -32.73
CA GLY A 953 24.49 -10.38 -32.99
C GLY A 953 23.59 -11.44 -33.62
N ILE A 954 24.18 -12.56 -34.04
CA ILE A 954 23.45 -13.78 -34.40
C ILE A 954 24.13 -14.94 -33.67
N ARG A 955 23.81 -15.08 -32.38
CA ARG A 955 24.42 -16.05 -31.45
C ARG A 955 24.47 -17.47 -32.03
N PRO A 956 23.39 -18.02 -32.63
CA PRO A 956 23.42 -19.38 -33.17
C PRO A 956 24.39 -19.57 -34.34
N MET A 957 24.72 -18.51 -35.10
CA MET A 957 25.62 -18.55 -36.25
C MET A 957 27.06 -18.15 -35.90
N GLY A 958 27.35 -17.79 -34.64
CA GLY A 958 28.68 -17.33 -34.24
C GLY A 958 29.01 -15.90 -34.69
N ILE A 959 28.01 -15.09 -35.06
CA ILE A 959 28.21 -13.71 -35.54
C ILE A 959 28.09 -12.72 -34.38
N ILE A 960 29.16 -11.95 -34.14
CA ILE A 960 29.27 -11.01 -33.01
C ILE A 960 28.48 -9.72 -33.29
N CYS A 961 28.66 -9.12 -34.46
CA CYS A 961 27.93 -7.95 -34.93
C CYS A 961 27.50 -8.17 -36.39
N ALA A 962 26.21 -8.08 -36.65
CA ALA A 962 25.58 -8.14 -37.96
C ALA A 962 25.07 -6.75 -38.35
N THR A 963 25.01 -6.47 -39.66
CA THR A 963 24.32 -5.31 -40.20
C THR A 963 22.97 -5.75 -40.74
N SER A 964 21.91 -5.07 -40.31
CA SER A 964 20.53 -5.32 -40.73
C SER A 964 19.87 -3.99 -41.07
N VAL A 965 19.43 -3.84 -42.32
CA VAL A 965 18.86 -2.59 -42.85
C VAL A 965 17.46 -2.88 -43.39
N LEU A 966 16.46 -2.15 -42.91
CA LEU A 966 15.11 -2.16 -43.47
C LEU A 966 14.89 -0.91 -44.31
N SER A 967 14.59 -1.06 -45.59
CA SER A 967 14.25 0.08 -46.46
C SER A 967 12.74 0.16 -46.69
N LEU A 968 12.12 1.28 -46.34
CA LEU A 968 10.71 1.56 -46.55
C LEU A 968 10.53 2.58 -47.68
N THR A 969 9.73 2.23 -48.68
CA THR A 969 9.29 3.13 -49.76
C THR A 969 7.77 3.14 -49.80
N VAL A 970 7.17 4.34 -49.75
CA VAL A 970 5.73 4.52 -50.00
C VAL A 970 5.56 5.22 -51.35
N THR A 971 4.65 4.72 -52.18
CA THR A 971 4.42 5.24 -53.52
C THR A 971 2.93 5.35 -53.77
N PHE A 972 2.48 6.49 -54.30
CA PHE A 972 1.09 6.69 -54.70
C PHE A 972 0.79 6.07 -56.08
N GLU A 973 -0.49 6.05 -56.46
CA GLU A 973 -0.96 5.45 -57.71
C GLU A 973 -0.24 5.96 -58.97
N ASP A 974 0.17 7.22 -58.97
CA ASP A 974 0.91 7.85 -60.07
C ASP A 974 2.41 7.50 -60.10
N ASN A 975 2.85 6.53 -59.29
CA ASN A 975 4.25 6.15 -59.06
C ASN A 975 5.11 7.24 -58.40
N THR A 976 4.50 8.25 -57.76
CA THR A 976 5.25 9.24 -56.98
C THR A 976 5.66 8.66 -55.64
N LYS A 977 6.97 8.62 -55.38
CA LYS A 977 7.51 8.28 -54.06
C LYS A 977 7.15 9.37 -53.07
N GLN A 978 6.74 8.97 -51.88
CA GLN A 978 6.42 9.89 -50.79
C GLN A 978 7.61 10.04 -49.85
N ASP A 979 7.83 11.27 -49.38
CA ASP A 979 8.80 11.52 -48.32
C ASP A 979 8.16 11.30 -46.94
N ILE A 980 8.39 10.12 -46.40
CA ILE A 980 7.84 9.70 -45.09
C ILE A 980 8.56 10.43 -43.94
N ASN A 981 9.82 10.82 -44.13
CA ASN A 981 10.59 11.46 -43.07
C ASN A 981 10.10 12.89 -42.81
N ASP A 982 9.74 13.61 -43.88
CA ASP A 982 9.43 15.03 -43.78
C ASP A 982 7.91 15.31 -43.65
N ASN A 983 7.07 14.51 -44.30
CA ASN A 983 5.64 14.84 -44.45
C ASN A 983 4.71 13.90 -43.68
N TRP A 984 5.21 12.84 -43.05
CA TRP A 984 4.41 11.86 -42.34
C TRP A 984 4.76 11.86 -40.86
N THR A 985 3.86 11.34 -40.02
CA THR A 985 4.14 11.10 -38.60
C THR A 985 4.34 9.62 -38.37
N TRP A 986 5.31 9.26 -37.53
CA TRP A 986 5.66 7.88 -37.20
C TRP A 986 6.41 7.84 -35.87
N ALA A 987 6.50 6.66 -35.26
CA ALA A 987 7.34 6.39 -34.10
C ALA A 987 8.21 5.14 -34.34
N LEU A 988 9.40 5.10 -33.73
CA LEU A 988 10.23 3.89 -33.75
C LEU A 988 9.51 2.77 -32.99
N ASN A 989 9.54 1.56 -33.56
CA ASN A 989 9.10 0.36 -32.85
C ASN A 989 10.33 -0.33 -32.26
N THR A 990 10.48 -0.33 -30.94
CA THR A 990 11.60 -0.96 -30.25
C THR A 990 11.13 -2.01 -29.26
N GLN A 991 11.85 -3.12 -29.14
CA GLN A 991 11.50 -4.22 -28.23
C GLN A 991 12.75 -4.85 -27.62
N SER A 992 12.58 -5.52 -26.49
CA SER A 992 13.55 -6.45 -25.94
C SER A 992 13.51 -7.76 -26.72
N VAL A 993 14.66 -8.22 -27.19
CA VAL A 993 14.76 -9.44 -28.01
C VAL A 993 15.58 -10.52 -27.31
N PRO A 994 15.30 -11.82 -27.54
CA PRO A 994 16.02 -12.88 -26.84
C PRO A 994 17.52 -12.85 -27.10
N GLU A 995 18.31 -12.77 -26.03
CA GLU A 995 19.78 -12.76 -26.12
C GLU A 995 20.30 -14.09 -26.71
N ALA A 996 19.61 -15.18 -26.44
CA ALA A 996 19.82 -16.52 -27.02
C ALA A 996 19.87 -16.53 -28.57
N LYS A 997 19.19 -15.58 -29.23
CA LYS A 997 19.21 -15.43 -30.70
C LYS A 997 20.10 -14.28 -31.15
N TRP A 998 19.99 -13.12 -30.51
CA TRP A 998 20.52 -11.86 -31.04
C TRP A 998 21.71 -11.28 -30.26
N GLY A 999 22.18 -11.97 -29.21
CA GLY A 999 23.33 -11.54 -28.41
C GLY A 999 24.67 -12.04 -28.91
N GLN A 1000 25.70 -11.83 -28.08
CA GLN A 1000 27.04 -12.30 -28.38
C GLN A 1000 27.10 -13.83 -28.50
N PRO A 1001 27.87 -14.37 -29.47
CA PRO A 1001 28.16 -15.80 -29.55
C PRO A 1001 28.74 -16.36 -28.25
N ILE A 1002 28.34 -17.60 -27.93
CA ILE A 1002 28.97 -18.36 -26.85
C ILE A 1002 30.19 -19.07 -27.43
N PRO A 1003 31.39 -18.94 -26.82
CA PRO A 1003 32.58 -19.65 -27.29
C PRO A 1003 32.31 -21.15 -27.46
N GLN A 1004 32.83 -21.75 -28.54
CA GLN A 1004 32.75 -23.19 -28.73
C GLN A 1004 33.36 -23.91 -27.54
N GLY A 1005 32.63 -24.84 -26.94
CA GLY A 1005 33.07 -25.54 -25.73
C GLY A 1005 32.59 -24.91 -24.41
N ALA A 1006 31.88 -23.78 -24.45
CA ALA A 1006 31.30 -23.15 -23.27
C ALA A 1006 29.79 -23.45 -23.15
N THR A 1007 29.31 -23.56 -21.91
CA THR A 1007 27.89 -23.74 -21.62
C THR A 1007 27.18 -22.39 -21.50
N PRO A 1008 25.97 -22.26 -22.07
CA PRO A 1008 25.17 -21.06 -21.87
C PRO A 1008 24.79 -20.84 -20.40
N GLU A 1009 24.75 -19.58 -19.98
CA GLU A 1009 24.23 -19.20 -18.66
C GLU A 1009 22.73 -19.54 -18.54
N VAL A 1010 22.33 -20.03 -17.37
CA VAL A 1010 20.97 -20.50 -17.08
C VAL A 1010 20.08 -19.31 -16.67
N ALA A 1011 19.81 -18.41 -17.61
CA ALA A 1011 19.06 -17.18 -17.37
C ALA A 1011 18.16 -16.78 -18.58
N ALA A 1012 17.05 -16.10 -18.31
CA ALA A 1012 16.13 -15.54 -19.32
C ALA A 1012 16.52 -14.12 -19.75
N ARG A 1013 17.75 -13.94 -20.25
CA ARG A 1013 18.25 -12.62 -20.65
C ARG A 1013 17.66 -12.16 -21.98
N THR A 1014 17.26 -10.90 -22.02
CA THR A 1014 16.84 -10.19 -23.23
C THR A 1014 17.75 -8.99 -23.48
N LEU A 1015 17.84 -8.57 -24.74
CA LEU A 1015 18.55 -7.36 -25.16
C LEU A 1015 17.53 -6.23 -25.36
N PRO A 1016 17.49 -5.21 -24.48
CA PRO A 1016 16.45 -4.19 -24.52
C PRO A 1016 16.62 -3.19 -25.67
N GLY A 1017 15.53 -2.52 -26.04
CA GLY A 1017 15.55 -1.36 -26.94
C GLY A 1017 16.00 -1.63 -28.37
N ARG A 1018 15.87 -2.86 -28.88
CA ARG A 1018 16.24 -3.18 -30.27
C ARG A 1018 15.20 -2.66 -31.24
N LEU A 1019 15.66 -1.99 -32.30
CA LEU A 1019 14.80 -1.45 -33.34
C LEU A 1019 14.18 -2.60 -34.15
N MET A 1020 12.87 -2.72 -34.11
CA MET A 1020 12.08 -3.76 -34.80
C MET A 1020 11.22 -3.20 -35.94
N GLY A 1021 11.35 -1.91 -36.26
CA GLY A 1021 10.68 -1.26 -37.39
C GLY A 1021 10.08 0.10 -37.03
N LEU A 1022 8.95 0.44 -37.65
CA LEU A 1022 8.20 1.68 -37.44
C LEU A 1022 6.75 1.37 -37.10
N GLN A 1023 6.18 2.17 -36.21
CA GLN A 1023 4.79 2.05 -35.82
C GLN A 1023 4.06 3.38 -35.98
N SER A 1024 2.74 3.30 -36.08
CA SER A 1024 1.86 4.47 -36.17
C SER A 1024 2.17 5.41 -37.34
N ILE A 1025 2.58 4.86 -38.48
CA ILE A 1025 2.89 5.63 -39.68
C ILE A 1025 1.59 6.19 -40.24
N THR A 1026 1.45 7.52 -40.23
CA THR A 1026 0.24 8.24 -40.62
C THR A 1026 0.58 9.31 -41.66
N PRO A 1027 -0.17 9.40 -42.77
CA PRO A 1027 0.03 10.44 -43.78
C PRO A 1027 -0.29 11.83 -43.22
N PRO A 1028 0.18 12.90 -43.89
CA PRO A 1028 -0.17 14.25 -43.50
C PRO A 1028 -1.68 14.47 -43.61
N VAL A 1029 -2.30 14.88 -42.51
CA VAL A 1029 -3.69 15.33 -42.51
C VAL A 1029 -3.74 16.73 -43.12
N GLN A 1030 -4.10 16.83 -44.39
CA GLN A 1030 -4.49 18.12 -44.95
C GLN A 1030 -5.87 18.48 -44.42
N GLN A 1031 -5.94 19.46 -43.50
CA GLN A 1031 -7.23 20.04 -43.16
C GLN A 1031 -7.81 20.64 -44.45
N PRO A 1032 -9.02 20.25 -44.88
CA PRO A 1032 -9.66 20.94 -45.99
C PRO A 1032 -9.86 22.39 -45.57
N THR A 1033 -9.06 23.29 -46.14
CA THR A 1033 -9.38 24.71 -46.12
C THR A 1033 -10.71 24.83 -46.84
N GLY A 1034 -11.74 25.29 -46.13
CA GLY A 1034 -13.00 25.66 -46.76
C GLY A 1034 -12.74 26.59 -47.96
N PRO A 1035 -13.69 26.70 -48.90
CA PRO A 1035 -13.51 27.61 -50.02
C PRO A 1035 -13.11 29.00 -49.50
N ASP A 1036 -12.19 29.67 -50.19
CA ASP A 1036 -11.77 31.03 -49.83
C ASP A 1036 -13.01 31.90 -49.58
N ALA A 1037 -12.90 32.83 -48.62
CA ALA A 1037 -13.97 33.79 -48.36
C ALA A 1037 -14.38 34.43 -49.70
N ILE A 1038 -15.66 34.30 -50.08
CA ILE A 1038 -16.17 34.97 -51.27
C ILE A 1038 -15.90 36.46 -51.06
N LEU A 1039 -14.98 37.03 -51.85
CA LEU A 1039 -14.61 38.43 -51.72
C LEU A 1039 -15.89 39.26 -51.80
N LEU A 1040 -16.08 40.19 -50.86
CA LEU A 1040 -17.26 41.05 -50.85
C LEU A 1040 -17.39 41.86 -52.15
N SER A 1041 -16.30 42.06 -52.89
CA SER A 1041 -16.28 42.61 -54.26
C SER A 1041 -16.99 41.72 -55.28
N ASN A 1042 -16.89 40.40 -55.16
CA ASN A 1042 -17.60 39.45 -56.01
C ASN A 1042 -19.10 39.39 -55.68
N LEU A 1043 -19.49 39.96 -54.53
CA LEU A 1043 -20.88 40.18 -54.09
C LEU A 1043 -21.27 41.66 -54.14
N SER A 1044 -20.39 42.54 -54.64
CA SER A 1044 -20.69 43.95 -54.78
C SER A 1044 -21.57 44.18 -56.00
N TYR A 1045 -22.51 45.10 -55.87
CA TYR A 1045 -23.46 45.46 -56.92
C TYR A 1045 -22.71 45.96 -58.16
N GLU A 1046 -22.92 45.28 -59.29
CA GLU A 1046 -22.47 45.77 -60.58
C GLU A 1046 -23.55 46.73 -61.13
N PRO A 1047 -23.22 47.98 -61.49
CA PRO A 1047 -24.20 48.89 -62.05
C PRO A 1047 -24.72 48.30 -63.35
N ILE A 1048 -26.04 48.10 -63.45
CA ILE A 1048 -26.70 47.75 -64.70
C ILE A 1048 -26.47 48.94 -65.64
N ASN A 1049 -25.52 48.76 -66.56
CA ASN A 1049 -25.00 49.74 -67.51
C ASN A 1049 -24.01 50.79 -66.90
N PRO A 1050 -22.75 50.41 -66.67
CA PRO A 1050 -21.72 51.32 -66.17
C PRO A 1050 -21.30 52.41 -67.17
N ASN A 1051 -21.64 52.25 -68.46
CA ASN A 1051 -21.19 53.13 -69.53
C ASN A 1051 -22.35 53.42 -70.51
N PRO A 1052 -23.29 54.32 -70.15
CA PRO A 1052 -24.57 54.47 -70.87
C PRO A 1052 -24.43 54.87 -72.34
N ASP A 1053 -23.29 55.43 -72.74
CA ASP A 1053 -23.06 55.95 -74.09
C ASP A 1053 -22.31 54.96 -75.01
N GLN A 1054 -21.87 53.79 -74.52
CA GLN A 1054 -21.08 52.85 -75.34
C GLN A 1054 -21.62 51.42 -75.44
N GLU A 1055 -22.24 50.81 -74.41
CA GLU A 1055 -22.75 49.42 -74.55
C GLU A 1055 -24.00 49.14 -73.69
N ASN A 1056 -25.06 48.61 -74.33
CA ASN A 1056 -26.36 48.35 -73.70
C ASN A 1056 -26.51 46.83 -73.45
N TYR A 1057 -25.87 46.31 -72.41
CA TYR A 1057 -25.69 44.85 -72.25
C TYR A 1057 -26.86 44.07 -71.64
N LEU A 1058 -27.98 44.71 -71.29
CA LEU A 1058 -29.22 44.01 -70.93
C LEU A 1058 -30.41 44.67 -71.64
N PRO A 1059 -31.21 43.94 -72.44
CA PRO A 1059 -32.43 44.47 -73.02
C PRO A 1059 -33.52 44.50 -71.94
N LEU A 1060 -33.42 45.44 -71.00
CA LEU A 1060 -34.60 45.78 -70.20
C LEU A 1060 -35.58 46.48 -71.14
N PRO A 1061 -36.81 45.95 -71.34
CA PRO A 1061 -37.77 46.58 -72.23
C PRO A 1061 -38.06 48.00 -71.74
N GLN A 1062 -37.93 48.99 -72.61
CA GLN A 1062 -38.22 50.40 -72.30
C GLN A 1062 -39.72 50.69 -72.13
N SER A 1063 -40.55 49.64 -72.06
CA SER A 1063 -41.98 49.74 -71.80
C SER A 1063 -42.35 48.70 -70.73
N PRO A 1064 -42.99 49.12 -69.63
CA PRO A 1064 -43.35 48.20 -68.55
C PRO A 1064 -44.25 47.08 -69.08
N GLN A 1065 -43.79 45.84 -68.99
CA GLN A 1065 -44.65 44.67 -69.16
C GLN A 1065 -45.60 44.63 -67.96
N THR A 1066 -46.90 44.71 -68.21
CA THR A 1066 -47.97 44.90 -67.20
C THR A 1066 -48.38 43.62 -66.45
N GLY A 1067 -47.49 42.64 -66.36
CA GLY A 1067 -47.64 41.50 -65.45
C GLY A 1067 -47.04 41.86 -64.10
N VAL A 1068 -47.85 42.33 -63.14
CA VAL A 1068 -47.36 42.51 -61.77
C VAL A 1068 -47.11 41.12 -61.19
N PRO A 1069 -45.86 40.74 -60.85
CA PRO A 1069 -45.59 39.44 -60.25
C PRO A 1069 -46.47 39.30 -59.01
N GLN A 1070 -47.17 38.16 -58.90
CA GLN A 1070 -48.09 37.91 -57.80
C GLN A 1070 -47.41 37.02 -56.77
N VAL A 1071 -47.52 37.41 -55.50
CA VAL A 1071 -47.08 36.57 -54.40
C VAL A 1071 -47.99 35.34 -54.37
N SER A 1072 -47.42 34.14 -54.55
CA SER A 1072 -48.19 32.91 -54.43
C SER A 1072 -48.48 32.63 -52.96
N ALA A 1073 -49.76 32.56 -52.61
CA ALA A 1073 -50.17 32.22 -51.26
C ALA A 1073 -49.83 30.76 -50.87
N THR A 1074 -49.49 29.92 -51.84
CA THR A 1074 -49.28 28.47 -51.63
C THR A 1074 -47.86 28.01 -51.89
N SER A 1075 -46.95 28.85 -52.40
CA SER A 1075 -45.60 28.43 -52.81
C SER A 1075 -44.76 27.86 -51.67
N LEU A 1076 -44.81 28.46 -50.48
CA LEU A 1076 -44.12 27.95 -49.29
C LEU A 1076 -44.71 26.59 -48.85
N GLN A 1077 -46.02 26.40 -48.99
CA GLN A 1077 -46.68 25.14 -48.69
C GLN A 1077 -46.34 24.05 -49.72
N THR A 1078 -46.17 24.42 -50.99
CA THR A 1078 -45.70 23.51 -52.06
C THR A 1078 -44.25 23.08 -51.84
N ILE A 1079 -43.38 23.97 -51.35
CA ILE A 1079 -42.00 23.62 -51.00
C ILE A 1079 -42.00 22.62 -49.82
N ALA A 1080 -42.76 22.92 -48.77
CA ALA A 1080 -42.94 22.05 -47.61
C ALA A 1080 -43.46 20.65 -47.99
N SER A 1081 -44.44 20.56 -48.90
CA SER A 1081 -45.00 19.28 -49.35
C SER A 1081 -44.06 18.50 -50.28
N THR A 1082 -43.26 19.19 -51.10
CA THR A 1082 -42.27 18.55 -51.98
C THR A 1082 -41.12 17.92 -51.18
N LEU A 1083 -40.70 18.56 -50.08
CA LEU A 1083 -39.66 18.03 -49.19
C LEU A 1083 -40.10 16.76 -48.43
N THR A 1084 -41.41 16.54 -48.28
CA THR A 1084 -41.99 15.41 -47.54
C THR A 1084 -42.56 14.31 -48.45
N GLN A 1085 -42.35 14.41 -49.77
CA GLN A 1085 -42.92 13.49 -50.73
C GLN A 1085 -42.09 12.20 -50.83
N ASP A 1086 -42.55 11.13 -50.17
CA ASP A 1086 -41.77 9.90 -49.93
C ASP A 1086 -41.81 8.86 -51.07
N SER A 1087 -42.66 9.04 -52.10
CA SER A 1087 -43.00 7.93 -53.03
C SER A 1087 -42.83 8.21 -54.52
N ALA A 1088 -42.32 9.37 -54.93
CA ALA A 1088 -42.07 9.69 -56.34
C ALA A 1088 -40.61 9.42 -56.74
N ALA A 1089 -40.39 8.81 -57.91
CA ALA A 1089 -39.07 8.73 -58.53
C ALA A 1089 -38.54 10.17 -58.77
N ASN A 1090 -37.27 10.40 -58.44
CA ASN A 1090 -36.62 11.73 -58.40
C ASN A 1090 -37.14 12.69 -57.31
N SER A 1091 -37.87 12.20 -56.30
CA SER A 1091 -38.17 13.00 -55.11
C SER A 1091 -36.90 13.34 -54.32
N PRO A 1092 -36.89 14.44 -53.55
CA PRO A 1092 -35.77 14.78 -52.66
C PRO A 1092 -35.39 13.63 -51.72
N MET A 1093 -36.38 12.93 -51.15
CA MET A 1093 -36.15 11.77 -50.26
C MET A 1093 -35.52 10.59 -51.00
N SER A 1094 -36.05 10.21 -52.18
CA SER A 1094 -35.48 9.11 -52.99
C SER A 1094 -34.06 9.41 -53.48
N ASN A 1095 -33.76 10.65 -53.86
CA ASN A 1095 -32.42 11.05 -54.30
C ASN A 1095 -31.44 11.06 -53.13
N ARG A 1096 -31.85 11.57 -51.95
CA ARG A 1096 -31.04 11.49 -50.73
C ARG A 1096 -30.77 10.05 -50.34
N ALA A 1097 -31.77 9.18 -50.35
CA ALA A 1097 -31.60 7.75 -50.07
C ALA A 1097 -30.65 7.08 -51.07
N ALA A 1098 -30.75 7.40 -52.36
CA ALA A 1098 -29.83 6.88 -53.37
C ALA A 1098 -28.38 7.35 -53.14
N ILE A 1099 -28.18 8.61 -52.74
CA ILE A 1099 -26.86 9.14 -52.39
C ILE A 1099 -26.33 8.47 -51.11
N PHE A 1100 -27.14 8.32 -50.07
CA PHE A 1100 -26.75 7.63 -48.84
C PHE A 1100 -26.42 6.15 -49.10
N ASN A 1101 -27.19 5.47 -49.95
CA ASN A 1101 -26.91 4.10 -50.36
C ASN A 1101 -25.65 3.99 -51.22
N ALA A 1102 -25.40 4.97 -52.11
CA ALA A 1102 -24.15 5.03 -52.86
C ALA A 1102 -22.96 5.27 -51.94
N LEU A 1103 -23.06 6.23 -51.01
CA LEU A 1103 -22.05 6.51 -49.99
C LEU A 1103 -21.79 5.28 -49.09
N ALA A 1104 -22.85 4.60 -48.64
CA ALA A 1104 -22.75 3.35 -47.90
C ALA A 1104 -22.11 2.23 -48.75
N GLY A 1105 -22.43 2.15 -50.05
CA GLY A 1105 -21.77 1.27 -51.00
C GLY A 1105 -20.28 1.59 -51.20
N PHE A 1106 -19.90 2.87 -51.08
CA PHE A 1106 -18.51 3.34 -51.02
C PHE A 1106 -17.91 3.24 -49.61
N GLY A 1107 -18.63 2.69 -48.62
CA GLY A 1107 -18.17 2.52 -47.24
C GLY A 1107 -18.18 3.80 -46.38
N TYR A 1108 -18.72 4.92 -46.87
CA TYR A 1108 -18.91 6.14 -46.09
C TYR A 1108 -20.14 6.03 -45.19
N ASN A 1109 -19.94 6.08 -43.86
CA ASN A 1109 -21.04 6.26 -42.92
C ASN A 1109 -21.39 7.75 -42.85
N ALA A 1110 -22.25 8.20 -43.75
CA ALA A 1110 -22.75 9.58 -43.78
C ALA A 1110 -23.71 9.90 -42.60
N GLY A 1111 -23.74 9.06 -41.57
CA GLY A 1111 -24.70 9.11 -40.47
C GLY A 1111 -26.07 8.59 -40.86
N THR A 1112 -27.12 9.10 -40.22
CA THR A 1112 -28.51 8.76 -40.54
C THR A 1112 -29.04 9.66 -41.65
N ASN A 1113 -29.70 9.10 -42.67
CA ASN A 1113 -30.53 9.87 -43.62
C ASN A 1113 -31.79 10.40 -42.91
N GLY A 1114 -31.61 11.40 -42.04
CA GLY A 1114 -32.66 11.93 -41.17
C GLY A 1114 -33.82 12.58 -41.95
N ASP A 1115 -34.96 12.67 -41.27
CA ASP A 1115 -36.18 13.30 -41.77
C ASP A 1115 -36.00 14.83 -41.95
N LEU A 1116 -36.68 15.41 -42.95
CA LEU A 1116 -36.67 16.83 -43.28
C LEU A 1116 -37.73 17.64 -42.52
N SER A 1117 -38.43 17.05 -41.55
CA SER A 1117 -39.48 17.70 -40.75
C SER A 1117 -39.05 19.04 -40.15
N ALA A 1118 -37.81 19.16 -39.67
CA ALA A 1118 -37.30 20.44 -39.17
C ALA A 1118 -37.24 21.49 -40.30
N LEU A 1119 -36.68 21.15 -41.47
CA LEU A 1119 -36.60 22.07 -42.61
C LEU A 1119 -37.99 22.48 -43.11
N VAL A 1120 -38.93 21.54 -43.09
CA VAL A 1120 -40.35 21.73 -43.44
C VAL A 1120 -41.03 22.69 -42.45
N SER A 1121 -40.77 22.52 -41.15
CA SER A 1121 -41.32 23.39 -40.09
C SER A 1121 -40.79 24.83 -40.14
N TYR A 1122 -39.61 25.02 -40.75
CA TYR A 1122 -38.93 26.31 -40.82
C TYR A 1122 -38.90 26.94 -42.22
N VAL A 1123 -39.65 26.42 -43.20
CA VAL A 1123 -39.70 27.00 -44.57
C VAL A 1123 -40.03 28.50 -44.54
N ASN A 1124 -40.95 28.93 -43.67
CA ASN A 1124 -41.32 30.35 -43.52
C ASN A 1124 -40.24 31.22 -42.87
N LEU A 1125 -39.23 30.63 -42.22
CA LEU A 1125 -38.07 31.34 -41.66
C LEU A 1125 -36.91 31.39 -42.65
N ASN A 1126 -36.76 30.34 -43.46
CA ASN A 1126 -35.69 30.24 -44.46
C ASN A 1126 -35.97 31.09 -45.71
N TYR A 1127 -37.23 31.41 -45.98
CA TYR A 1127 -37.64 32.32 -47.06
C TYR A 1127 -38.33 33.56 -46.48
N PRO A 1128 -37.72 34.76 -46.59
CA PRO A 1128 -38.27 35.98 -45.98
C PRO A 1128 -39.56 36.49 -46.64
N ALA A 1129 -39.93 35.95 -47.81
CA ALA A 1129 -41.21 36.15 -48.48
C ALA A 1129 -41.58 34.94 -49.35
N PRO A 1130 -42.89 34.66 -49.61
CA PRO A 1130 -43.28 33.59 -50.51
C PRO A 1130 -42.76 33.85 -51.94
N PRO A 1131 -42.19 32.84 -52.62
CA PRO A 1131 -41.78 32.96 -54.01
C PRO A 1131 -42.91 33.51 -54.89
N MET A 1132 -42.58 34.51 -55.70
CA MET A 1132 -43.53 35.14 -56.61
C MET A 1132 -43.70 34.28 -57.86
N LEU A 1133 -44.94 34.15 -58.33
CA LEU A 1133 -45.23 33.53 -59.61
C LEU A 1133 -45.31 34.62 -60.68
N GLU A 1134 -44.75 34.32 -61.84
CA GLU A 1134 -45.01 35.12 -63.04
C GLU A 1134 -46.50 35.01 -63.38
N SER A 1135 -47.15 36.15 -63.68
CA SER A 1135 -48.55 36.16 -64.08
C SER A 1135 -48.70 35.33 -65.37
N PRO A 1136 -49.64 34.37 -65.46
CA PRO A 1136 -49.81 33.61 -66.68
C PRO A 1136 -50.14 34.59 -67.81
N VAL A 1137 -49.29 34.63 -68.83
CA VAL A 1137 -49.59 35.33 -70.07
C VAL A 1137 -50.86 34.67 -70.62
N GLY A 1138 -51.97 35.39 -70.63
CA GLY A 1138 -53.22 34.89 -71.17
C GLY A 1138 -53.09 34.69 -72.69
N GLY A 1139 -53.23 33.45 -73.14
CA GLY A 1139 -53.43 33.08 -74.55
C GLY A 1139 -52.24 32.38 -75.19
#